data_AF-A0A532T4V6-F1
#
_entry.id   AF-A0A532T4V6-F1
#
_cell.length_a   1.000
_cell.length_b   1.000
_cell.length_c   1.000
_cell.angle_alpha   90.00
_cell.angle_beta   90.00
_cell.angle_gamma   90.00
#
_symmetry.space_group_name_H-M   'P 1'
#
loop_
_entity.id
_entity.type
_entity.pdbx_description
1 polymer ?
#
loop_
_entity_poly.entity_id
_entity_poly.type
_entity_poly.pdbx_seq_one_letter_code
_entity_poly.pdbx_strand_id
1 'polypeptide(L)'
;MSKNKPFHTLKSQVTAFILVGILIIAIVWGSLYISEYFAKKDMEKFAPAGHQLTLESDTIKENIDTCVQSLTDKGMQLMSDQGLHLDIPENHTYNNYSYWLKNTINIMPSSFEKIEQDLAYYINTNLYNCANLDEFKENGWDISPFNPSTTAKIQEQDIGVEVKYAINVKKQDFEREFSNSIYNPKIRFRQMYSKSVDFMNNQLLKPDFDFNNPLEGYNTTGYTINHEKLDNQTLLFSIIDSQSKILDGKPFTLTFVADFSTNNVIRNYDISNYQDYRAVFSPDRLAVLILEPETIQSNDTITITQYKTDSVTRENTPAEKIKTTITQTKDIVFNTAYPIYRFGSAETMFSNPVILRIYLNKDQRHVPDDFSLLYNGKNGWLPYPNEINSSAGYIDSLIYGFSEYTPIDCSAMPVQEYPGPKAEEDRGFWGAWGPIIIAIAAIVAIALAIHFLPGLLNPLSKGGNIIFPHAVYEPPQEENSSNSQSGLASTSNMLLGNNLAYELLSKYPSIADLNSLALAAYESYTLWGEAANAKNTMLITALCDNQIIIDPKEKDGDCDCFVTDMETGESKKSKSYDVKKGKAYTITAAVTDFDAFEEKASCQCNIKGLVVTVSDTSYEEEILPAPVSPIKNTKPFLSCCITKDNYCLDNYLTDICDGKTIEKTCNEIKECAKPLPLSGEGILRTTNQNTRSNFGAEGENFLITYYLPSADQNTQVIVHIKADNQLIESINLYDNGMHKDGLRNDKYYASTWNTLKVLQNSNTKKVTADIEVIYTDSQTTLPNVGSLMILNKNIDCNPMGVLSFNNDLDIRFAANHYNDFNKYSQNAERTASKILLTTPFTQYYRNKGINFYKSNKLFDTTDTTQINNYLDNQCSYSNSPKKLTISLNDNAVECNQKDSVVELNPLITFKSEISNTNIDLVLSDFCSYVNNIIFLNPPKPEIITQNTTTIPGNVDVEFKIIDEEYPVNYELLWNHMHQVQDQVHDNSPKTHTLNLPNGEWIFQIKATDKQGMIGYSNTISITIEDNNGGEIE
;
A
#
# COMPACT_ATOMS: atom_id res chain seq x y z
N MET A 1 90.22 29.15 -91.33
CA MET A 1 89.39 30.01 -92.22
C MET A 1 88.04 30.28 -91.53
N SER A 2 87.22 31.18 -92.07
CA SER A 2 86.18 31.91 -91.32
C SER A 2 84.74 31.49 -91.62
N LYS A 3 83.92 31.47 -90.56
CA LYS A 3 82.46 31.72 -90.44
C LYS A 3 81.56 31.50 -91.67
N ASN A 4 80.42 30.83 -91.42
CA ASN A 4 79.11 31.51 -91.52
C ASN A 4 78.02 30.81 -90.69
N LYS A 5 77.15 31.61 -90.06
CA LYS A 5 75.86 31.23 -89.44
C LYS A 5 74.89 32.40 -89.66
N PRO A 6 73.71 32.19 -90.29
CA PRO A 6 72.68 33.23 -90.37
C PRO A 6 71.91 33.34 -89.05
N PHE A 7 71.59 34.55 -88.63
CA PHE A 7 70.64 34.81 -87.55
C PHE A 7 69.22 34.91 -88.12
N HIS A 8 68.28 34.09 -87.64
CA HIS A 8 66.85 34.33 -87.85
C HIS A 8 66.32 35.36 -86.85
N THR A 9 65.41 36.23 -87.30
CA THR A 9 64.89 37.35 -86.51
C THR A 9 63.67 36.92 -85.68
N LEU A 10 63.82 37.03 -84.35
CA LEU A 10 62.80 36.68 -83.34
C LEU A 10 61.39 37.25 -83.61
N LYS A 11 61.29 38.41 -84.26
CA LYS A 11 60.02 39.08 -84.57
C LYS A 11 59.10 38.28 -85.50
N SER A 12 59.62 37.39 -86.34
CA SER A 12 58.81 36.55 -87.23
C SER A 12 58.09 35.42 -86.46
N GLN A 13 58.77 34.81 -85.48
CA GLN A 13 58.24 33.68 -84.71
C GLN A 13 57.06 34.09 -83.82
N VAL A 14 57.10 35.27 -83.20
CA VAL A 14 56.01 35.77 -82.34
C VAL A 14 54.70 35.89 -83.12
N THR A 15 54.73 36.43 -84.35
CA THR A 15 53.54 36.53 -85.20
C THR A 15 52.98 35.16 -85.58
N ALA A 16 53.85 34.17 -85.84
CA ALA A 16 53.41 32.81 -86.13
C ALA A 16 52.72 32.16 -84.92
N PHE A 17 53.26 32.32 -83.71
CA PHE A 17 52.62 31.80 -82.49
C PHE A 17 51.27 32.45 -82.19
N ILE A 18 51.10 33.75 -82.45
CA ILE A 18 49.80 34.43 -82.29
C ILE A 18 48.75 33.85 -83.26
N LEU A 19 49.11 33.65 -84.54
CA LEU A 19 48.21 33.06 -85.53
C LEU A 19 47.83 31.61 -85.19
N VAL A 20 48.77 30.80 -84.71
CA VAL A 20 48.50 29.43 -84.24
C VAL A 20 47.60 29.44 -82.99
N GLY A 21 47.81 30.35 -82.05
CA GLY A 21 46.95 30.50 -80.87
C GLY A 21 45.51 30.83 -81.22
N ILE A 22 45.29 31.77 -82.14
CA ILE A 22 43.95 32.12 -82.65
C ILE A 22 43.29 30.91 -83.34
N LEU A 23 44.05 30.15 -84.15
CA LEU A 23 43.54 28.95 -84.82
C LEU A 23 43.11 27.87 -83.81
N ILE A 24 43.90 27.62 -82.75
CA ILE A 24 43.56 26.65 -81.70
C ILE A 24 42.29 27.10 -80.95
N ILE A 25 42.17 28.37 -80.59
CA ILE A 25 40.98 28.91 -79.92
C ILE A 25 39.74 28.74 -80.82
N ALA A 26 39.85 29.05 -82.12
CA ALA A 26 38.76 28.87 -83.08
C ALA A 26 38.34 27.40 -83.26
N ILE A 27 39.28 26.46 -83.23
CA ILE A 27 38.99 25.02 -83.28
C ILE A 27 38.28 24.56 -82.00
N VAL A 28 38.75 24.97 -80.81
CA VAL A 28 38.13 24.59 -79.54
C VAL A 28 36.71 25.15 -79.43
N TRP A 29 36.51 26.45 -79.68
CA TRP A 29 35.18 27.06 -79.70
C TRP A 29 34.27 26.44 -80.76
N GLY A 30 34.81 26.14 -81.96
CA GLY A 30 34.09 25.41 -82.99
C GLY A 30 33.63 24.02 -82.53
N SER A 31 34.49 23.25 -81.88
CA SER A 31 34.13 21.93 -81.35
C SER A 31 33.08 21.99 -80.24
N LEU A 32 33.17 22.97 -79.34
CA LEU A 32 32.18 23.17 -78.28
C LEU A 32 30.82 23.54 -78.86
N TYR A 33 30.76 24.55 -79.73
CA TYR A 33 29.54 24.96 -80.41
C TYR A 33 28.90 23.84 -81.25
N ILE A 34 29.72 23.03 -81.95
CA ILE A 34 29.24 21.86 -82.69
C ILE A 34 28.70 20.79 -81.74
N SER A 35 29.34 20.56 -80.59
CA SER A 35 28.86 19.60 -79.58
C SER A 35 27.53 20.03 -78.94
N GLU A 36 27.37 21.31 -78.61
CA GLU A 36 26.10 21.88 -78.12
C GLU A 36 25.01 21.80 -79.19
N TYR A 37 25.34 22.10 -80.45
CA TYR A 37 24.39 22.02 -81.57
C TYR A 37 23.86 20.60 -81.78
N PHE A 38 24.73 19.58 -81.77
CA PHE A 38 24.29 18.19 -81.90
C PHE A 38 23.54 17.71 -80.65
N ALA A 39 24.07 17.95 -79.44
CA ALA A 39 23.39 17.57 -78.20
C ALA A 39 21.98 18.16 -78.12
N LYS A 40 21.82 19.46 -78.42
CA LYS A 40 20.51 20.11 -78.43
C LYS A 40 19.57 19.55 -79.49
N LYS A 41 20.08 19.24 -80.69
CA LYS A 41 19.26 18.74 -81.80
C LYS A 41 18.82 17.29 -81.64
N ASP A 42 19.63 16.45 -81.00
CA ASP A 42 19.24 15.10 -80.62
C ASP A 42 18.27 15.14 -79.42
N MET A 43 18.50 16.00 -78.42
CA MET A 43 17.54 16.21 -77.33
C MET A 43 16.19 16.74 -77.84
N GLU A 44 16.14 17.74 -78.72
CA GLU A 44 14.89 18.25 -79.32
C GLU A 44 14.09 17.16 -80.06
N LYS A 45 14.75 16.09 -80.52
CA LYS A 45 14.11 14.99 -81.26
C LYS A 45 13.51 13.91 -80.36
N PHE A 46 13.94 13.79 -79.10
CA PHE A 46 13.42 12.81 -78.12
C PHE A 46 12.64 13.44 -76.96
N ALA A 47 12.92 14.70 -76.61
CA ALA A 47 12.32 15.42 -75.48
C ALA A 47 10.79 15.52 -75.50
N PRO A 48 10.08 15.86 -76.59
CA PRO A 48 8.64 16.11 -76.51
C PRO A 48 7.82 14.86 -76.16
N ALA A 49 8.16 13.71 -76.75
CA ALA A 49 7.50 12.43 -76.46
C ALA A 49 7.88 11.92 -75.05
N GLY A 50 9.17 11.98 -74.68
CA GLY A 50 9.61 11.57 -73.34
C GLY A 50 8.98 12.42 -72.23
N HIS A 51 8.82 13.74 -72.45
CA HIS A 51 8.23 14.64 -71.46
C HIS A 51 6.72 14.37 -71.26
N GLN A 52 5.97 14.12 -72.35
CA GLN A 52 4.56 13.75 -72.23
C GLN A 52 4.38 12.39 -71.53
N LEU A 53 5.17 11.36 -71.89
CA LEU A 53 5.11 10.06 -71.22
C LEU A 53 5.55 10.12 -69.75
N THR A 54 6.49 11.02 -69.43
CA THR A 54 6.84 11.34 -68.03
C THR A 54 5.63 11.89 -67.29
N LEU A 55 4.99 12.95 -67.81
CA LEU A 55 3.79 13.55 -67.22
C LEU A 55 2.65 12.53 -67.03
N GLU A 56 2.32 11.75 -68.06
CA GLU A 56 1.31 10.68 -67.97
C GLU A 56 1.67 9.62 -66.91
N SER A 57 2.95 9.26 -66.77
CA SER A 57 3.40 8.34 -65.72
C SER A 57 3.35 8.95 -64.31
N ASP A 58 3.63 10.25 -64.17
CA ASP A 58 3.50 10.95 -62.89
C ASP A 58 2.03 11.06 -62.48
N THR A 59 1.07 11.16 -63.42
CA THR A 59 -0.37 11.06 -63.13
C THR A 59 -0.76 9.68 -62.55
N ILE A 60 -0.13 8.59 -63.00
CA ILE A 60 -0.34 7.25 -62.40
C ILE A 60 0.13 7.25 -60.94
N LYS A 61 1.30 7.85 -60.65
CA LYS A 61 1.82 7.95 -59.29
C LYS A 61 0.95 8.86 -58.41
N GLU A 62 0.55 10.02 -58.93
CA GLU A 62 -0.31 11.00 -58.25
C GLU A 62 -1.65 10.38 -57.86
N ASN A 63 -2.27 9.60 -58.74
CA ASN A 63 -3.48 8.83 -58.44
C ASN A 63 -3.27 7.83 -57.28
N ILE A 64 -2.18 7.04 -57.30
CA ILE A 64 -1.84 6.13 -56.19
C ILE A 64 -1.61 6.92 -54.88
N ASP A 65 -0.85 8.03 -54.94
CA ASP A 65 -0.57 8.90 -53.78
C ASP A 65 -1.86 9.52 -53.21
N THR A 66 -2.76 10.02 -54.06
CA THR A 66 -4.09 10.54 -53.67
C THR A 66 -4.95 9.45 -53.04
N CYS A 67 -4.86 8.21 -53.51
CA CYS A 67 -5.56 7.09 -52.88
C CYS A 67 -4.96 6.65 -51.54
N VAL A 68 -3.63 6.67 -51.39
CA VAL A 68 -2.98 6.49 -50.07
C VAL A 68 -3.44 7.57 -49.10
N GLN A 69 -3.52 8.83 -49.53
CA GLN A 69 -4.06 9.93 -48.73
C GLN A 69 -5.52 9.69 -48.32
N SER A 70 -6.40 9.43 -49.29
CA SER A 70 -7.83 9.25 -49.03
C SER A 70 -8.14 8.02 -48.18
N LEU A 71 -7.40 6.93 -48.33
CA LEU A 71 -7.55 5.73 -47.49
C LEU A 71 -6.96 5.90 -46.09
N THR A 72 -5.88 6.68 -45.95
CA THR A 72 -5.38 7.04 -44.61
C THR A 72 -6.40 7.90 -43.86
N ASP A 73 -6.94 8.94 -44.52
CA ASP A 73 -7.97 9.81 -43.94
C ASP A 73 -9.22 9.01 -43.55
N LYS A 74 -9.74 8.18 -44.45
CA LYS A 74 -10.95 7.36 -44.21
C LYS A 74 -10.73 6.28 -43.17
N GLY A 75 -9.57 5.63 -43.17
CA GLY A 75 -9.21 4.62 -42.17
C GLY A 75 -9.12 5.25 -40.78
N MET A 76 -8.44 6.39 -40.66
CA MET A 76 -8.36 7.14 -39.40
C MET A 76 -9.74 7.64 -38.94
N GLN A 77 -10.56 8.19 -39.84
CA GLN A 77 -11.92 8.64 -39.49
C GLN A 77 -12.79 7.47 -39.02
N LEU A 78 -12.80 6.35 -39.76
CA LEU A 78 -13.54 5.13 -39.43
C LEU A 78 -13.15 4.59 -38.05
N MET A 79 -11.84 4.46 -37.78
CA MET A 79 -11.35 3.99 -36.48
C MET A 79 -11.66 5.00 -35.37
N SER A 80 -11.60 6.31 -35.65
CA SER A 80 -11.90 7.36 -34.67
C SER A 80 -13.39 7.40 -34.29
N ASP A 81 -14.29 7.16 -35.25
CA ASP A 81 -15.74 7.01 -34.99
C ASP A 81 -16.05 5.67 -34.26
N GLN A 82 -15.23 4.63 -34.45
CA GLN A 82 -15.38 3.31 -33.82
C GLN A 82 -14.57 3.10 -32.51
N GLY A 83 -14.09 4.17 -31.87
CA GLY A 83 -13.35 4.04 -30.60
C GLY A 83 -12.01 3.29 -30.74
N LEU A 84 -11.31 3.52 -31.84
CA LEU A 84 -9.97 3.02 -32.21
C LEU A 84 -9.88 1.53 -32.60
N HIS A 85 -11.00 0.94 -33.02
CA HIS A 85 -11.03 -0.35 -33.70
C HIS A 85 -11.32 -0.16 -35.18
N LEU A 86 -10.81 -1.06 -36.04
CA LEU A 86 -11.28 -1.18 -37.43
C LEU A 86 -12.52 -2.09 -37.54
N ASP A 87 -12.54 -3.15 -36.72
CA ASP A 87 -13.68 -4.03 -36.48
C ASP A 87 -13.89 -4.11 -34.97
N ILE A 88 -15.02 -3.60 -34.45
CA ILE A 88 -15.32 -3.63 -33.02
C ILE A 88 -15.72 -5.05 -32.60
N PRO A 89 -15.09 -5.65 -31.56
CA PRO A 89 -15.52 -6.94 -31.03
C PRO A 89 -17.00 -6.93 -30.59
N GLU A 90 -17.73 -8.02 -30.85
CA GLU A 90 -19.17 -8.13 -30.55
C GLU A 90 -19.49 -7.89 -29.05
N ASN A 91 -18.59 -8.30 -28.15
CA ASN A 91 -18.72 -8.04 -26.72
C ASN A 91 -18.38 -6.59 -26.31
N HIS A 92 -17.77 -5.79 -27.19
CA HIS A 92 -17.34 -4.40 -26.97
C HIS A 92 -18.14 -3.36 -27.78
N THR A 93 -19.17 -3.73 -28.53
CA THR A 93 -19.97 -2.77 -29.32
C THR A 93 -21.25 -2.29 -28.60
N TYR A 94 -21.61 -1.02 -28.82
CA TYR A 94 -22.94 -0.43 -28.57
C TYR A 94 -23.32 0.42 -29.76
N ASN A 95 -24.34 0.03 -30.52
CA ASN A 95 -24.85 0.77 -31.70
C ASN A 95 -23.76 1.22 -32.70
N ASN A 96 -22.75 0.36 -32.94
CA ASN A 96 -21.56 0.59 -33.79
C ASN A 96 -20.45 1.49 -33.21
N TYR A 97 -20.52 1.85 -31.93
CA TYR A 97 -19.43 2.48 -31.18
C TYR A 97 -18.73 1.47 -30.27
N SER A 98 -17.41 1.60 -30.05
CA SER A 98 -16.70 0.76 -29.09
C SER A 98 -16.85 1.29 -27.66
N TYR A 99 -17.10 0.40 -26.72
CA TYR A 99 -16.97 0.65 -25.30
C TYR A 99 -15.50 0.85 -24.92
N TRP A 100 -15.21 1.95 -24.24
CA TRP A 100 -13.94 2.17 -23.54
C TRP A 100 -14.09 1.98 -22.04
N LEU A 101 -15.24 2.38 -21.49
CA LEU A 101 -15.71 1.90 -20.21
C LEU A 101 -16.85 0.92 -20.47
N LYS A 102 -16.71 -0.32 -20.03
CA LYS A 102 -17.81 -1.29 -20.05
C LYS A 102 -18.11 -1.76 -18.64
N ASN A 103 -19.33 -1.51 -18.18
CA ASN A 103 -19.75 -1.76 -16.80
C ASN A 103 -18.70 -1.27 -15.76
N THR A 104 -18.22 -0.02 -15.85
CA THR A 104 -17.11 0.58 -15.05
C THR A 104 -15.69 0.00 -15.24
N ILE A 105 -15.49 -0.99 -16.12
CA ILE A 105 -14.14 -1.50 -16.44
C ILE A 105 -13.57 -0.75 -17.63
N ASN A 106 -12.37 -0.20 -17.47
CA ASN A 106 -11.59 0.35 -18.58
C ASN A 106 -11.10 -0.78 -19.48
N ILE A 107 -11.62 -0.82 -20.72
CA ILE A 107 -11.28 -1.77 -21.78
C ILE A 107 -10.80 -1.06 -23.06
N MET A 108 -10.47 0.23 -22.95
CA MET A 108 -9.80 1.02 -24.00
C MET A 108 -8.58 0.27 -24.57
N PRO A 109 -8.33 0.31 -25.89
CA PRO A 109 -7.14 -0.27 -26.49
C PRO A 109 -5.86 0.23 -25.83
N SER A 110 -5.01 -0.68 -25.34
CA SER A 110 -3.89 -0.34 -24.45
C SER A 110 -2.57 0.01 -25.16
N SER A 111 -2.47 -0.20 -26.48
CA SER A 111 -1.26 0.09 -27.26
C SER A 111 -1.57 0.69 -28.64
N PHE A 112 -0.67 1.55 -29.12
CA PHE A 112 -0.74 2.10 -30.47
C PHE A 112 -0.45 1.04 -31.55
N GLU A 113 0.31 -0.01 -31.24
CA GLU A 113 0.74 -1.03 -32.20
C GLU A 113 -0.46 -1.69 -32.92
N LYS A 114 -1.53 -2.00 -32.18
CA LYS A 114 -2.76 -2.57 -32.79
C LYS A 114 -3.46 -1.57 -33.71
N ILE A 115 -3.47 -0.30 -33.34
CA ILE A 115 -4.07 0.79 -34.14
C ILE A 115 -3.27 1.01 -35.43
N GLU A 116 -1.94 0.98 -35.34
CA GLU A 116 -1.01 1.05 -36.49
C GLU A 116 -1.18 -0.16 -37.44
N GLN A 117 -1.30 -1.36 -36.88
CA GLN A 117 -1.57 -2.59 -37.65
C GLN A 117 -2.92 -2.54 -38.38
N ASP A 118 -3.98 -2.07 -37.72
CA ASP A 118 -5.32 -2.00 -38.29
C ASP A 118 -5.42 -0.93 -39.39
N LEU A 119 -4.82 0.24 -39.19
CA LEU A 119 -4.72 1.26 -40.25
C LEU A 119 -3.94 0.74 -41.46
N ALA A 120 -2.80 0.07 -41.23
CA ALA A 120 -2.00 -0.52 -42.30
C ALA A 120 -2.76 -1.62 -43.06
N TYR A 121 -3.51 -2.46 -42.35
CA TYR A 121 -4.38 -3.48 -42.95
C TYR A 121 -5.50 -2.85 -43.80
N TYR A 122 -6.19 -1.83 -43.28
CA TYR A 122 -7.22 -1.10 -44.02
C TYR A 122 -6.68 -0.52 -45.34
N ILE A 123 -5.53 0.14 -45.31
CA ILE A 123 -4.91 0.73 -46.50
C ILE A 123 -4.49 -0.35 -47.49
N ASN A 124 -3.79 -1.41 -47.04
CA ASN A 124 -3.36 -2.52 -47.89
C ASN A 124 -4.54 -3.20 -48.61
N THR A 125 -5.65 -3.44 -47.91
CA THR A 125 -6.84 -4.13 -48.45
C THR A 125 -7.62 -3.26 -49.43
N ASN A 126 -7.62 -1.92 -49.27
CA ASN A 126 -8.44 -1.03 -50.10
C ASN A 126 -7.69 -0.32 -51.25
N LEU A 127 -6.35 -0.23 -51.20
CA LEU A 127 -5.57 0.58 -52.16
C LEU A 127 -5.72 0.14 -53.62
N TYR A 128 -5.82 -1.17 -53.89
CA TYR A 128 -6.06 -1.68 -55.24
C TYR A 128 -7.39 -1.17 -55.84
N ASN A 129 -8.46 -1.20 -55.04
CA ASN A 129 -9.79 -0.76 -55.46
C ASN A 129 -9.89 0.77 -55.58
N CYS A 130 -9.19 1.51 -54.71
CA CYS A 130 -9.14 2.96 -54.79
C CYS A 130 -8.39 3.43 -56.04
N ALA A 131 -7.18 2.93 -56.25
CA ALA A 131 -6.27 3.47 -57.27
C ALA A 131 -6.68 3.16 -58.72
N ASN A 132 -7.69 2.33 -58.95
CA ASN A 132 -8.35 2.04 -60.25
C ASN A 132 -7.46 2.25 -61.48
N LEU A 133 -6.44 1.40 -61.65
CA LEU A 133 -5.44 1.58 -62.71
C LEU A 133 -5.91 1.12 -64.11
N ASP A 134 -7.18 0.76 -64.27
CA ASP A 134 -7.72 0.23 -65.52
C ASP A 134 -7.91 1.30 -66.60
N GLU A 135 -8.27 2.53 -66.24
CA GLU A 135 -8.34 3.66 -67.19
C GLU A 135 -6.98 3.93 -67.87
N PHE A 136 -5.88 3.76 -67.14
CA PHE A 136 -4.53 3.93 -67.71
C PHE A 136 -4.17 2.78 -68.67
N LYS A 137 -4.65 1.55 -68.39
CA LYS A 137 -4.49 0.40 -69.29
C LYS A 137 -5.29 0.57 -70.58
N GLU A 138 -6.52 1.09 -70.50
CA GLU A 138 -7.32 1.46 -71.67
C GLU A 138 -6.63 2.57 -72.51
N ASN A 139 -5.93 3.50 -71.84
CA ASN A 139 -5.05 4.50 -72.46
C ASN A 139 -3.68 3.95 -72.92
N GLY A 140 -3.52 2.62 -73.02
CA GLY A 140 -2.38 1.96 -73.64
C GLY A 140 -1.12 1.84 -72.77
N TRP A 141 -1.24 1.94 -71.46
CA TRP A 141 -0.16 1.59 -70.52
C TRP A 141 -0.19 0.09 -70.18
N ASP A 142 0.95 -0.59 -70.30
CA ASP A 142 1.17 -1.86 -69.62
C ASP A 142 1.60 -1.56 -68.18
N ILE A 143 0.87 -2.10 -67.21
CA ILE A 143 1.02 -1.78 -65.78
C ILE A 143 1.04 -3.08 -64.99
N SER A 144 2.18 -3.34 -64.32
CA SER A 144 2.31 -4.55 -63.50
C SER A 144 1.32 -4.56 -62.33
N PRO A 145 0.82 -5.74 -61.90
CA PRO A 145 0.21 -5.87 -60.59
C PRO A 145 1.17 -5.37 -59.50
N PHE A 146 0.65 -4.70 -58.47
CA PHE A 146 1.42 -4.25 -57.32
C PHE A 146 0.81 -4.80 -56.03
N ASN A 147 1.67 -5.24 -55.11
CA ASN A 147 1.29 -5.70 -53.78
C ASN A 147 1.75 -4.64 -52.76
N PRO A 148 0.84 -3.81 -52.21
CA PRO A 148 1.21 -2.78 -51.26
C PRO A 148 1.56 -3.37 -49.89
N SER A 149 2.53 -2.75 -49.22
CA SER A 149 2.94 -3.04 -47.85
C SER A 149 3.06 -1.73 -47.08
N THR A 150 2.01 -1.42 -46.33
CA THR A 150 1.90 -0.22 -45.50
C THR A 150 2.57 -0.40 -44.14
N THR A 151 3.34 0.61 -43.72
CA THR A 151 3.78 0.83 -42.33
C THR A 151 3.13 2.11 -41.83
N ALA A 152 2.31 2.03 -40.79
CA ALA A 152 1.82 3.20 -40.06
C ALA A 152 2.65 3.41 -38.78
N LYS A 153 2.81 4.66 -38.36
CA LYS A 153 3.43 5.06 -37.09
C LYS A 153 2.73 6.28 -36.50
N ILE A 154 2.26 6.17 -35.26
CA ILE A 154 1.63 7.27 -34.53
C ILE A 154 2.74 8.09 -33.85
N GLN A 155 2.95 9.32 -34.32
CA GLN A 155 3.95 10.24 -33.78
C GLN A 155 3.30 11.22 -32.78
N GLU A 156 4.07 12.18 -32.26
CA GLU A 156 3.57 13.12 -31.26
C GLU A 156 2.58 14.15 -31.84
N GLN A 157 2.77 14.58 -33.09
CA GLN A 157 2.02 15.68 -33.72
C GLN A 157 1.27 15.26 -35.01
N ASP A 158 1.61 14.10 -35.57
CA ASP A 158 1.05 13.56 -36.81
C ASP A 158 1.05 12.03 -36.77
N ILE A 159 0.56 11.41 -37.85
CA ILE A 159 0.67 9.97 -38.10
C ILE A 159 1.51 9.83 -39.37
N GLY A 160 2.60 9.07 -39.33
CA GLY A 160 3.42 8.77 -40.50
C GLY A 160 2.97 7.48 -41.17
N VAL A 161 2.59 7.54 -42.44
CA VAL A 161 2.19 6.37 -43.24
C VAL A 161 3.12 6.20 -44.43
N GLU A 162 3.87 5.11 -44.47
CA GLU A 162 4.73 4.72 -45.59
C GLU A 162 4.13 3.51 -46.29
N VAL A 163 3.70 3.66 -47.55
CA VAL A 163 3.21 2.55 -48.38
C VAL A 163 4.28 2.17 -49.39
N LYS A 164 4.86 0.97 -49.22
CA LYS A 164 5.82 0.40 -50.17
C LYS A 164 5.06 -0.41 -51.22
N TYR A 165 5.27 -0.12 -52.50
CA TYR A 165 4.67 -0.85 -53.62
C TYR A 165 5.63 -0.81 -54.80
N ALA A 166 5.97 -1.96 -55.39
CA ALA A 166 6.71 -1.97 -56.65
C ALA A 166 5.70 -2.03 -57.81
N ILE A 167 5.71 -1.02 -58.67
CA ILE A 167 4.88 -0.98 -59.87
C ILE A 167 5.69 -0.48 -61.08
N ASN A 168 5.70 -1.28 -62.14
CA ASN A 168 6.34 -0.95 -63.40
C ASN A 168 5.27 -0.49 -64.39
N VAL A 169 5.42 0.72 -64.92
CA VAL A 169 4.57 1.26 -65.99
C VAL A 169 5.37 1.34 -67.29
N LYS A 170 4.79 0.83 -68.38
CA LYS A 170 5.43 0.79 -69.71
C LYS A 170 4.49 1.31 -70.79
N LYS A 171 5.01 2.11 -71.71
CA LYS A 171 4.27 2.59 -72.89
C LYS A 171 5.25 2.90 -74.01
N GLN A 172 5.17 2.15 -75.11
CA GLN A 172 6.17 2.16 -76.19
C GLN A 172 7.57 1.86 -75.63
N ASP A 173 8.59 2.65 -75.96
CA ASP A 173 9.97 2.48 -75.46
C ASP A 173 10.21 3.11 -74.06
N PHE A 174 9.17 3.67 -73.41
CA PHE A 174 9.26 4.24 -72.06
C PHE A 174 8.90 3.19 -71.01
N GLU A 175 9.75 3.06 -69.99
CA GLU A 175 9.56 2.20 -68.82
C GLU A 175 9.98 2.97 -67.55
N ARG A 176 9.17 2.90 -66.50
CA ARG A 176 9.44 3.56 -65.20
C ARG A 176 8.92 2.70 -64.05
N GLU A 177 9.72 2.57 -63.00
CA GLU A 177 9.33 1.95 -61.74
C GLU A 177 8.93 3.04 -60.73
N PHE A 178 7.86 2.80 -59.97
CA PHE A 178 7.55 3.52 -58.74
C PHE A 178 7.58 2.54 -57.56
N SER A 179 8.16 2.96 -56.43
CA SER A 179 8.50 2.07 -55.30
C SER A 179 7.82 2.44 -53.96
N ASN A 180 7.34 3.67 -53.79
CA ASN A 180 6.72 4.14 -52.54
C ASN A 180 5.79 5.35 -52.66
N SER A 181 4.94 5.48 -51.63
CA SER A 181 4.25 6.70 -51.22
C SER A 181 4.48 6.94 -49.73
N ILE A 182 4.55 8.20 -49.32
CA ILE A 182 4.69 8.61 -47.91
C ILE A 182 3.66 9.71 -47.66
N TYR A 183 2.84 9.53 -46.62
CA TYR A 183 1.82 10.49 -46.24
C TYR A 183 1.80 10.72 -44.72
N ASN A 184 1.89 12.00 -44.32
CA ASN A 184 1.91 12.42 -42.92
C ASN A 184 0.73 13.38 -42.64
N PRO A 185 -0.50 12.88 -42.44
CA PRO A 185 -1.62 13.71 -42.01
C PRO A 185 -1.36 14.30 -40.62
N LYS A 186 -1.50 15.62 -40.50
CA LYS A 186 -1.38 16.36 -39.23
C LYS A 186 -2.58 16.09 -38.32
N ILE A 187 -2.62 14.89 -37.74
CA ILE A 187 -3.61 14.47 -36.74
C ILE A 187 -2.84 14.22 -35.45
N ARG A 188 -3.13 14.99 -34.38
CA ARG A 188 -2.44 14.92 -33.08
C ARG A 188 -2.91 13.73 -32.24
N PHE A 189 -3.04 12.58 -32.88
CA PHE A 189 -3.71 11.39 -32.36
C PHE A 189 -3.16 10.93 -31.01
N ARG A 190 -1.83 10.98 -30.85
CA ARG A 190 -1.16 10.61 -29.59
C ARG A 190 -1.55 11.50 -28.42
N GLN A 191 -1.72 12.81 -28.66
CA GLN A 191 -2.16 13.76 -27.65
C GLN A 191 -3.65 13.59 -27.34
N MET A 192 -4.50 13.35 -28.34
CA MET A 192 -5.92 13.04 -28.13
C MET A 192 -6.09 11.76 -27.32
N TYR A 193 -5.42 10.67 -27.72
CA TYR A 193 -5.42 9.42 -26.96
C TYR A 193 -4.92 9.64 -25.54
N SER A 194 -3.78 10.32 -25.34
CA SER A 194 -3.24 10.66 -24.02
C SER A 194 -4.26 11.43 -23.16
N LYS A 195 -4.95 12.43 -23.73
CA LYS A 195 -6.03 13.16 -23.05
C LYS A 195 -7.29 12.34 -22.81
N SER A 196 -7.53 11.31 -23.62
CA SER A 196 -8.61 10.36 -23.42
C SER A 196 -8.26 9.36 -22.31
N VAL A 197 -6.99 8.93 -22.20
CA VAL A 197 -6.49 8.11 -21.08
C VAL A 197 -6.56 8.88 -19.75
N ASP A 198 -6.18 10.16 -19.76
CA ASP A 198 -6.32 11.11 -18.64
C ASP A 198 -7.78 11.23 -18.22
N PHE A 199 -8.68 11.57 -19.15
CA PHE A 199 -10.12 11.67 -18.90
C PHE A 199 -10.75 10.36 -18.39
N MET A 200 -10.41 9.21 -18.99
CA MET A 200 -10.88 7.88 -18.54
C MET A 200 -10.46 7.58 -17.10
N ASN A 201 -9.21 7.85 -16.74
CA ASN A 201 -8.67 7.46 -15.42
C ASN A 201 -8.89 8.49 -14.31
N ASN A 202 -8.91 9.78 -14.67
CA ASN A 202 -8.91 10.93 -13.75
C ASN A 202 -10.21 11.76 -13.83
N GLN A 203 -11.20 11.34 -14.63
CA GLN A 203 -12.57 11.88 -14.59
C GLN A 203 -13.62 10.77 -14.52
N LEU A 204 -13.71 9.89 -15.53
CA LEU A 204 -14.78 8.88 -15.59
C LEU A 204 -14.65 7.78 -14.52
N LEU A 205 -13.44 7.59 -13.99
CA LEU A 205 -13.13 6.66 -12.89
C LEU A 205 -12.72 7.39 -11.61
N LYS A 206 -13.23 8.61 -11.42
CA LYS A 206 -13.28 9.27 -10.10
C LYS A 206 -14.41 8.68 -9.26
N PRO A 207 -14.25 8.59 -7.93
CA PRO A 207 -15.35 8.17 -7.05
C PRO A 207 -16.45 9.23 -6.87
N ASP A 208 -16.20 10.49 -7.23
CA ASP A 208 -17.15 11.61 -7.18
C ASP A 208 -17.75 11.95 -8.57
N PHE A 209 -17.83 10.97 -9.47
CA PHE A 209 -18.34 11.16 -10.82
C PHE A 209 -19.88 11.36 -10.84
N ASP A 210 -20.33 12.59 -11.11
CA ASP A 210 -21.73 12.93 -11.42
C ASP A 210 -22.04 12.52 -12.87
N PHE A 211 -22.88 11.50 -13.03
CA PHE A 211 -23.25 10.95 -14.35
C PHE A 211 -23.97 11.97 -15.24
N ASN A 212 -24.63 12.96 -14.63
CA ASN A 212 -25.44 13.97 -15.30
C ASN A 212 -24.62 15.24 -15.63
N ASN A 213 -23.42 15.37 -15.06
CA ASN A 213 -22.48 16.46 -15.32
C ASN A 213 -21.03 15.92 -15.50
N PRO A 214 -20.79 14.96 -16.42
CA PRO A 214 -19.57 14.15 -16.45
C PRO A 214 -18.27 14.94 -16.73
N LEU A 215 -18.37 16.18 -17.18
CA LEU A 215 -17.26 17.07 -17.50
C LEU A 215 -16.94 18.06 -16.36
N GLU A 216 -17.69 18.02 -15.24
CA GLU A 216 -17.52 18.96 -14.13
C GLU A 216 -16.09 18.89 -13.55
N GLY A 217 -15.42 20.04 -13.48
CA GLY A 217 -14.05 20.16 -12.98
C GLY A 217 -12.96 19.56 -13.89
N TYR A 218 -13.29 19.04 -15.08
CA TYR A 218 -12.27 18.50 -16.00
C TYR A 218 -11.72 19.59 -16.93
N ASN A 219 -10.39 19.72 -16.98
CA ASN A 219 -9.71 20.70 -17.82
C ASN A 219 -9.63 20.23 -19.28
N THR A 220 -10.57 20.71 -20.11
CA THR A 220 -10.62 20.41 -21.56
C THR A 220 -9.65 21.24 -22.42
N THR A 221 -8.74 22.03 -21.84
CA THR A 221 -7.89 22.97 -22.61
C THR A 221 -7.18 22.30 -23.79
N GLY A 222 -7.35 22.88 -24.98
CA GLY A 222 -6.82 22.37 -26.25
C GLY A 222 -7.74 21.42 -27.02
N TYR A 223 -8.87 20.99 -26.43
CA TYR A 223 -9.82 20.03 -27.01
C TYR A 223 -11.26 20.45 -26.73
N THR A 224 -12.23 19.87 -27.43
CA THR A 224 -13.66 19.97 -27.06
C THR A 224 -14.17 18.56 -26.76
N ILE A 225 -14.56 18.32 -25.51
CA ILE A 225 -15.18 17.05 -25.11
C ILE A 225 -16.68 17.28 -25.04
N ASN A 226 -17.42 16.56 -25.86
CA ASN A 226 -18.88 16.49 -25.81
C ASN A 226 -19.31 15.15 -25.22
N HIS A 227 -20.53 15.09 -24.69
CA HIS A 227 -21.16 13.85 -24.27
C HIS A 227 -22.65 13.82 -24.65
N GLU A 228 -23.18 12.62 -24.87
CA GLU A 228 -24.60 12.35 -25.11
C GLU A 228 -25.07 11.21 -24.20
N LYS A 229 -26.23 11.39 -23.55
CA LYS A 229 -26.81 10.38 -22.66
C LYS A 229 -27.62 9.38 -23.49
N LEU A 230 -27.03 8.19 -23.70
CA LEU A 230 -27.63 7.13 -24.52
C LEU A 230 -28.75 6.40 -23.77
N ASP A 231 -28.55 6.16 -22.46
CA ASP A 231 -29.56 5.65 -21.53
C ASP A 231 -29.24 6.10 -20.09
N ASN A 232 -29.81 5.45 -19.07
CA ASN A 232 -29.61 5.83 -17.67
C ASN A 232 -28.25 5.44 -17.07
N GLN A 233 -27.46 4.61 -17.76
CA GLN A 233 -26.15 4.12 -17.31
C GLN A 233 -25.06 4.21 -18.40
N THR A 234 -25.43 4.56 -19.63
CA THR A 234 -24.51 4.67 -20.78
C THR A 234 -24.38 6.11 -21.30
N LEU A 235 -23.14 6.58 -21.46
CA LEU A 235 -22.79 7.85 -22.09
C LEU A 235 -21.96 7.60 -23.36
N LEU A 236 -22.26 8.34 -24.44
CA LEU A 236 -21.38 8.51 -25.58
C LEU A 236 -20.48 9.72 -25.31
N PHE A 237 -19.17 9.60 -25.55
CA PHE A 237 -18.22 10.71 -25.49
C PHE A 237 -17.60 10.96 -26.87
N SER A 238 -17.44 12.24 -27.23
CA SER A 238 -16.75 12.65 -28.46
C SER A 238 -15.71 13.73 -28.14
N ILE A 239 -14.44 13.42 -28.37
CA ILE A 239 -13.29 14.30 -28.14
C ILE A 239 -12.82 14.85 -29.48
N ILE A 240 -12.96 16.16 -29.66
CA ILE A 240 -12.66 16.89 -30.90
C ILE A 240 -11.35 17.65 -30.73
N ASP A 241 -10.44 17.51 -31.69
CA ASP A 241 -9.25 18.35 -31.81
C ASP A 241 -9.44 19.41 -32.91
N SER A 242 -9.39 20.69 -32.52
CA SER A 242 -9.51 21.85 -33.42
C SER A 242 -8.22 22.20 -34.18
N GLN A 243 -7.08 21.61 -33.82
CA GLN A 243 -5.77 21.81 -34.47
C GLN A 243 -5.39 20.66 -35.42
N SER A 244 -6.04 19.50 -35.30
CA SER A 244 -5.88 18.38 -36.24
C SER A 244 -6.49 18.70 -37.61
N LYS A 245 -5.99 18.01 -38.64
CA LYS A 245 -6.50 18.10 -40.01
C LYS A 245 -8.00 17.81 -40.05
N ILE A 246 -8.75 18.69 -40.73
CA ILE A 246 -10.16 18.47 -41.09
C ILE A 246 -10.23 17.33 -42.12
N LEU A 247 -10.98 16.26 -41.81
CA LEU A 247 -11.21 15.11 -42.69
C LEU A 247 -12.65 15.16 -43.22
N ASP A 248 -12.83 15.05 -44.54
CA ASP A 248 -14.13 15.11 -45.22
C ASP A 248 -15.07 16.25 -44.75
N GLY A 249 -14.49 17.40 -44.41
CA GLY A 249 -15.20 18.60 -43.94
C GLY A 249 -15.54 18.63 -42.44
N LYS A 250 -15.14 17.62 -41.65
CA LYS A 250 -15.31 17.54 -40.20
C LYS A 250 -13.97 17.70 -39.45
N PRO A 251 -13.94 18.28 -38.24
CA PRO A 251 -12.77 18.18 -37.38
C PRO A 251 -12.58 16.72 -36.92
N PHE A 252 -11.33 16.28 -36.80
CA PHE A 252 -11.03 14.92 -36.36
C PHE A 252 -11.56 14.70 -34.93
N THR A 253 -12.41 13.68 -34.78
CA THR A 253 -13.26 13.46 -33.60
C THR A 253 -13.16 12.00 -33.15
N LEU A 254 -12.66 11.78 -31.95
CA LEU A 254 -12.55 10.46 -31.31
C LEU A 254 -13.81 10.18 -30.50
N THR A 255 -14.56 9.15 -30.86
CA THR A 255 -15.83 8.78 -30.23
C THR A 255 -15.74 7.41 -29.55
N PHE A 256 -16.23 7.32 -28.31
CA PHE A 256 -16.30 6.07 -27.56
C PHE A 256 -17.49 6.05 -26.60
N VAL A 257 -17.89 4.86 -26.14
CA VAL A 257 -18.97 4.68 -25.16
C VAL A 257 -18.39 4.35 -23.79
N ALA A 258 -19.03 4.88 -22.75
CA ALA A 258 -18.79 4.55 -21.35
C ALA A 258 -20.09 4.09 -20.68
N ASP A 259 -20.12 2.84 -20.24
CA ASP A 259 -21.21 2.22 -19.48
C ASP A 259 -20.78 2.06 -18.01
N PHE A 260 -21.62 2.58 -17.12
CA PHE A 260 -21.43 2.70 -15.68
C PHE A 260 -22.33 1.72 -14.89
N SER A 261 -22.93 0.73 -15.56
CA SER A 261 -23.70 -0.32 -14.91
C SER A 261 -22.83 -1.13 -13.94
N THR A 262 -23.37 -1.44 -12.76
CA THR A 262 -22.71 -2.30 -11.77
C THR A 262 -22.62 -3.73 -12.31
N ASN A 263 -21.43 -4.32 -12.31
CA ASN A 263 -21.21 -5.70 -12.74
C ASN A 263 -20.89 -6.66 -11.59
N ASN A 264 -20.89 -7.95 -11.94
CA ASN A 264 -20.40 -9.04 -11.09
C ASN A 264 -19.04 -9.58 -11.58
N VAL A 265 -18.19 -8.72 -12.17
CA VAL A 265 -16.88 -9.11 -12.72
C VAL A 265 -15.85 -9.16 -11.60
N ILE A 266 -15.00 -10.18 -11.67
CA ILE A 266 -13.87 -10.38 -10.77
C ILE A 266 -12.67 -9.61 -11.29
N ARG A 267 -12.15 -8.65 -10.51
CA ARG A 267 -10.79 -8.12 -10.70
C ARG A 267 -9.80 -8.95 -9.90
N ASN A 268 -8.76 -9.42 -10.57
CA ASN A 268 -7.65 -10.14 -9.95
C ASN A 268 -6.43 -9.23 -9.93
N TYR A 269 -5.83 -9.04 -8.76
CA TYR A 269 -4.61 -8.27 -8.56
C TYR A 269 -3.47 -9.19 -8.13
N ASP A 270 -2.47 -9.34 -9.01
CA ASP A 270 -1.20 -9.97 -8.68
C ASP A 270 -0.34 -8.96 -7.89
N ILE A 271 -0.23 -9.19 -6.58
CA ILE A 271 0.55 -8.34 -5.67
C ILE A 271 2.01 -8.77 -5.53
N SER A 272 2.49 -9.75 -6.32
CA SER A 272 3.89 -10.21 -6.25
C SER A 272 4.92 -9.19 -6.75
N ASN A 273 4.49 -8.26 -7.62
CA ASN A 273 5.37 -7.38 -8.39
C ASN A 273 5.45 -5.92 -7.91
N TYR A 274 4.73 -5.54 -6.85
CA TYR A 274 4.67 -4.15 -6.34
C TYR A 274 5.36 -4.00 -4.97
N GLN A 275 6.30 -3.06 -4.82
CA GLN A 275 7.04 -2.83 -3.57
C GLN A 275 6.59 -1.60 -2.75
N ASP A 276 5.96 -0.61 -3.38
CA ASP A 276 5.39 0.57 -2.70
C ASP A 276 3.92 0.35 -2.28
N TYR A 277 3.37 1.27 -1.48
CA TYR A 277 1.98 1.26 -0.98
C TYR A 277 0.96 0.86 -2.05
N ARG A 278 0.17 -0.18 -1.77
CA ARG A 278 -0.69 -0.82 -2.78
C ARG A 278 -2.14 -0.40 -2.57
N ALA A 279 -2.63 0.52 -3.41
CA ALA A 279 -4.06 0.81 -3.52
C ALA A 279 -4.71 -0.18 -4.52
N VAL A 280 -5.66 -0.98 -4.04
CA VAL A 280 -6.34 -2.04 -4.80
C VAL A 280 -7.82 -1.66 -4.95
N PHE A 281 -8.32 -1.59 -6.19
CA PHE A 281 -9.59 -0.94 -6.50
C PHE A 281 -10.69 -1.94 -6.91
N SER A 282 -11.92 -1.75 -6.44
CA SER A 282 -13.12 -2.42 -6.95
C SER A 282 -13.33 -2.19 -8.45
N PRO A 283 -14.19 -2.98 -9.13
CA PRO A 283 -14.55 -2.75 -10.53
C PRO A 283 -14.90 -1.28 -10.83
N ASP A 284 -15.74 -0.67 -10.01
CA ASP A 284 -16.15 0.74 -10.11
C ASP A 284 -15.17 1.77 -9.48
N ARG A 285 -14.08 1.32 -8.86
CA ARG A 285 -13.16 2.10 -8.01
C ARG A 285 -13.80 2.80 -6.79
N LEU A 286 -15.08 2.56 -6.46
CA LEU A 286 -15.72 3.15 -5.28
C LEU A 286 -15.22 2.52 -3.97
N ALA A 287 -14.78 1.25 -3.97
CA ALA A 287 -14.05 0.66 -2.85
C ALA A 287 -12.55 0.55 -3.16
N VAL A 288 -11.72 1.01 -2.23
CA VAL A 288 -10.26 1.02 -2.33
C VAL A 288 -9.68 0.39 -1.08
N LEU A 289 -8.88 -0.66 -1.26
CA LEU A 289 -8.13 -1.29 -0.20
C LEU A 289 -6.68 -0.78 -0.24
N ILE A 290 -6.25 -0.10 0.82
CA ILE A 290 -4.90 0.46 0.93
C ILE A 290 -4.08 -0.48 1.81
N LEU A 291 -3.15 -1.19 1.18
CA LEU A 291 -2.22 -2.10 1.85
C LEU A 291 -0.91 -1.39 2.14
N GLU A 292 -0.42 -1.54 3.37
CA GLU A 292 0.96 -1.23 3.71
C GLU A 292 1.92 -2.27 3.12
N PRO A 293 3.24 -1.99 3.08
CA PRO A 293 4.24 -3.03 2.85
C PRO A 293 4.11 -4.20 3.84
N GLU A 294 4.46 -5.40 3.40
CA GLU A 294 4.51 -6.64 4.22
C GLU A 294 3.15 -7.16 4.79
N THR A 295 2.02 -6.47 4.61
CA THR A 295 0.73 -6.89 5.18
C THR A 295 0.15 -8.19 4.60
N ILE A 296 0.55 -8.55 3.38
CA ILE A 296 0.16 -9.78 2.66
C ILE A 296 1.40 -10.38 2.01
N GLN A 297 1.53 -11.71 2.00
CA GLN A 297 2.71 -12.37 1.44
C GLN A 297 2.77 -12.23 -0.09
N SER A 298 3.97 -12.27 -0.65
CA SER A 298 4.27 -11.89 -2.04
C SER A 298 3.67 -12.81 -3.12
N ASN A 299 2.84 -13.77 -2.78
CA ASN A 299 2.40 -14.84 -3.68
C ASN A 299 0.86 -14.93 -3.81
N ASP A 300 0.13 -14.17 -2.99
CA ASP A 300 -1.33 -14.20 -2.96
C ASP A 300 -1.91 -13.38 -4.13
N THR A 301 -3.08 -13.78 -4.65
CA THR A 301 -3.82 -13.00 -5.66
C THR A 301 -5.07 -12.42 -5.04
N ILE A 302 -5.15 -11.10 -4.96
CA ILE A 302 -6.31 -10.43 -4.38
C ILE A 302 -7.44 -10.42 -5.41
N THR A 303 -8.54 -11.08 -5.08
CA THR A 303 -9.77 -11.00 -5.87
C THR A 303 -10.68 -9.94 -5.28
N ILE A 304 -11.20 -9.04 -6.12
CA ILE A 304 -12.27 -8.11 -5.74
C ILE A 304 -13.44 -8.34 -6.68
N THR A 305 -14.58 -8.66 -6.10
CA THR A 305 -15.86 -8.85 -6.80
C THR A 305 -16.87 -7.85 -6.27
N GLN A 306 -17.69 -7.33 -7.15
CA GLN A 306 -18.80 -6.45 -6.83
C GLN A 306 -20.11 -7.18 -7.11
N TYR A 307 -21.20 -6.82 -6.44
CA TYR A 307 -22.57 -7.12 -6.88
C TYR A 307 -23.55 -6.16 -6.18
N LYS A 308 -24.83 -6.20 -6.57
CA LYS A 308 -25.89 -5.43 -5.90
C LYS A 308 -27.09 -6.32 -5.54
N THR A 309 -27.68 -6.02 -4.40
CA THR A 309 -28.94 -6.55 -3.87
C THR A 309 -29.75 -5.38 -3.33
N ASP A 310 -31.08 -5.52 -3.17
CA ASP A 310 -31.89 -4.48 -2.50
C ASP A 310 -31.79 -4.57 -0.96
N SER A 311 -31.46 -5.75 -0.43
CA SER A 311 -31.22 -5.98 0.99
C SER A 311 -30.31 -7.18 1.23
N VAL A 312 -29.63 -7.20 2.38
CA VAL A 312 -28.94 -8.36 2.94
C VAL A 312 -29.59 -8.78 4.26
N THR A 313 -29.48 -10.04 4.64
CA THR A 313 -30.15 -10.58 5.84
C THR A 313 -29.15 -11.30 6.75
N ARG A 314 -29.24 -11.06 8.06
CA ARG A 314 -28.61 -11.90 9.09
C ARG A 314 -29.66 -12.82 9.69
N GLU A 315 -29.68 -14.06 9.21
CA GLU A 315 -30.60 -15.10 9.65
C GLU A 315 -30.38 -15.47 11.13
N ASN A 316 -31.45 -15.95 11.78
CA ASN A 316 -31.43 -16.53 13.13
C ASN A 316 -30.84 -15.63 14.23
N THR A 317 -30.81 -14.30 14.05
CA THR A 317 -30.23 -13.39 15.05
C THR A 317 -31.01 -13.48 16.38
N PRO A 318 -30.36 -13.76 17.52
CA PRO A 318 -31.10 -13.94 18.78
C PRO A 318 -31.83 -12.69 19.25
N ALA A 319 -33.13 -12.85 19.48
CA ALA A 319 -34.09 -11.80 19.79
C ALA A 319 -34.68 -11.90 21.20
N GLU A 320 -34.53 -13.03 21.90
CA GLU A 320 -34.78 -13.10 23.35
C GLU A 320 -33.80 -14.10 24.00
N LYS A 321 -33.23 -13.72 25.14
CA LYS A 321 -32.34 -14.56 25.96
C LYS A 321 -32.86 -14.60 27.40
N ILE A 322 -33.20 -15.80 27.86
CA ILE A 322 -33.62 -16.06 29.25
C ILE A 322 -32.53 -16.93 29.90
N LYS A 323 -31.88 -16.40 30.94
CA LYS A 323 -30.70 -17.02 31.57
C LYS A 323 -29.64 -17.28 30.49
N THR A 324 -29.12 -18.50 30.34
CA THR A 324 -28.14 -18.86 29.28
C THR A 324 -28.77 -19.34 27.97
N THR A 325 -30.10 -19.38 27.85
CA THR A 325 -30.78 -19.96 26.69
C THR A 325 -31.37 -18.87 25.78
N ILE A 326 -31.05 -18.96 24.49
CA ILE A 326 -31.74 -18.22 23.43
C ILE A 326 -33.13 -18.84 23.28
N THR A 327 -34.17 -18.03 23.49
CA THR A 327 -35.58 -18.48 23.49
C THR A 327 -36.34 -18.00 22.25
N GLN A 328 -35.87 -16.92 21.62
CA GLN A 328 -36.37 -16.44 20.35
C GLN A 328 -35.21 -16.02 19.43
N THR A 329 -35.32 -16.30 18.14
CA THR A 329 -34.50 -15.72 17.07
C THR A 329 -35.39 -14.92 16.11
N LYS A 330 -34.78 -13.99 15.37
CA LYS A 330 -35.41 -13.13 14.38
C LYS A 330 -34.40 -12.81 13.29
N ASP A 331 -34.82 -12.88 12.03
CA ASP A 331 -33.97 -12.46 10.92
C ASP A 331 -33.90 -10.92 10.85
N ILE A 332 -32.69 -10.37 10.75
CA ILE A 332 -32.49 -8.92 10.62
C ILE A 332 -32.17 -8.62 9.15
N VAL A 333 -33.08 -7.91 8.49
CA VAL A 333 -32.92 -7.42 7.12
C VAL A 333 -32.32 -6.01 7.16
N PHE A 334 -31.26 -5.79 6.38
CA PHE A 334 -30.63 -4.50 6.16
C PHE A 334 -30.83 -4.09 4.71
N ASN A 335 -31.39 -2.90 4.46
CA ASN A 335 -31.61 -2.39 3.10
C ASN A 335 -30.27 -1.90 2.51
N THR A 336 -29.88 -2.40 1.34
CA THR A 336 -28.59 -2.08 0.71
C THR A 336 -28.78 -1.19 -0.52
N ALA A 337 -28.66 0.13 -0.30
CA ALA A 337 -28.68 1.10 -1.41
C ALA A 337 -27.42 1.01 -2.29
N TYR A 338 -26.31 0.53 -1.74
CA TYR A 338 -24.97 0.49 -2.33
C TYR A 338 -24.60 -0.90 -2.85
N PRO A 339 -23.54 -1.02 -3.67
CA PRO A 339 -22.97 -2.31 -4.00
C PRO A 339 -22.35 -3.00 -2.77
N ILE A 340 -22.26 -4.33 -2.86
CA ILE A 340 -21.47 -5.18 -1.98
C ILE A 340 -20.12 -5.44 -2.65
N TYR A 341 -19.04 -5.23 -1.91
CA TYR A 341 -17.67 -5.49 -2.34
C TYR A 341 -17.15 -6.71 -1.57
N ARG A 342 -17.11 -7.87 -2.24
CA ARG A 342 -16.49 -9.10 -1.74
C ARG A 342 -15.04 -9.14 -2.18
N PHE A 343 -14.15 -9.02 -1.20
CA PHE A 343 -12.72 -9.31 -1.34
C PHE A 343 -12.49 -10.79 -1.09
N GLY A 344 -11.45 -11.39 -1.68
CA GLY A 344 -11.18 -12.82 -1.49
C GLY A 344 -9.75 -13.24 -1.82
N SER A 345 -9.27 -14.37 -1.28
CA SER A 345 -10.01 -15.40 -0.52
C SER A 345 -10.48 -14.98 0.88
N ALA A 346 -11.76 -15.22 1.21
CA ALA A 346 -12.39 -14.77 2.48
C ALA A 346 -11.87 -15.45 3.78
N GLU A 347 -10.83 -16.28 3.67
CA GLU A 347 -10.10 -16.88 4.80
C GLU A 347 -8.75 -16.15 5.06
N THR A 348 -8.36 -15.21 4.19
CA THR A 348 -7.12 -14.45 4.33
C THR A 348 -7.25 -13.40 5.43
N MET A 349 -6.66 -13.69 6.58
CA MET A 349 -6.40 -12.72 7.65
C MET A 349 -5.08 -11.99 7.39
N PHE A 350 -4.99 -10.72 7.77
CA PHE A 350 -3.80 -9.90 7.62
C PHE A 350 -2.93 -9.90 8.88
N SER A 351 -1.64 -9.62 8.72
CA SER A 351 -0.70 -9.46 9.84
C SER A 351 -0.91 -8.14 10.61
N ASN A 352 -1.24 -7.08 9.87
CA ASN A 352 -1.65 -5.75 10.34
C ASN A 352 -3.02 -5.41 9.71
N PRO A 353 -3.88 -4.59 10.35
CA PRO A 353 -5.07 -4.10 9.69
C PRO A 353 -4.74 -3.28 8.44
N VAL A 354 -5.63 -3.30 7.44
CA VAL A 354 -5.53 -2.50 6.22
C VAL A 354 -6.70 -1.53 6.13
N ILE A 355 -6.52 -0.40 5.46
CA ILE A 355 -7.58 0.61 5.31
C ILE A 355 -8.47 0.22 4.14
N LEU A 356 -9.73 -0.09 4.42
CA LEU A 356 -10.80 -0.14 3.44
C LEU A 356 -11.48 1.23 3.39
N ARG A 357 -11.35 1.92 2.25
CA ARG A 357 -12.10 3.13 1.93
C ARG A 357 -13.25 2.78 1.00
N ILE A 358 -14.48 3.22 1.29
CA ILE A 358 -15.62 3.15 0.36
C ILE A 358 -16.19 4.55 0.15
N TYR A 359 -16.10 5.03 -1.09
CA TYR A 359 -16.66 6.31 -1.52
C TYR A 359 -18.18 6.22 -1.73
N LEU A 360 -18.87 7.27 -1.32
CA LEU A 360 -20.32 7.45 -1.41
C LEU A 360 -20.59 8.48 -2.51
N ASN A 361 -20.97 8.01 -3.70
CA ASN A 361 -20.90 8.82 -4.93
C ASN A 361 -21.72 10.12 -4.88
N LYS A 362 -21.12 11.18 -5.44
CA LYS A 362 -21.56 12.58 -5.52
C LYS A 362 -22.97 12.80 -6.10
N ASP A 363 -23.48 11.89 -6.92
CA ASP A 363 -24.88 11.90 -7.39
C ASP A 363 -25.92 12.01 -6.24
N GLN A 364 -25.54 11.65 -5.01
CA GLN A 364 -26.40 11.80 -3.82
C GLN A 364 -26.46 13.23 -3.25
N ARG A 365 -25.45 14.08 -3.53
CA ARG A 365 -25.30 15.53 -3.20
C ARG A 365 -25.41 15.96 -1.74
N HIS A 366 -26.04 15.17 -0.88
CA HIS A 366 -25.90 15.18 0.55
C HIS A 366 -25.56 13.74 0.93
N VAL A 367 -24.34 13.54 1.41
CA VAL A 367 -23.98 12.33 2.18
C VAL A 367 -24.47 12.65 3.60
N PRO A 368 -25.64 12.14 4.05
CA PRO A 368 -26.06 12.32 5.44
C PRO A 368 -24.98 11.80 6.39
N ASP A 369 -24.80 12.45 7.55
CA ASP A 369 -23.70 12.12 8.48
C ASP A 369 -23.86 10.74 9.17
N ASP A 370 -25.01 10.07 9.00
CA ASP A 370 -25.34 8.76 9.56
C ASP A 370 -25.34 7.67 8.46
N PHE A 371 -24.14 7.22 8.09
CA PHE A 371 -23.92 5.93 7.40
C PHE A 371 -23.28 4.91 8.34
N SER A 372 -23.39 3.64 7.99
CA SER A 372 -22.68 2.55 8.64
C SER A 372 -22.08 1.59 7.62
N LEU A 373 -21.03 0.87 8.02
CA LEU A 373 -20.44 -0.21 7.24
C LEU A 373 -20.97 -1.55 7.74
N LEU A 374 -21.49 -2.38 6.83
CA LEU A 374 -21.76 -3.79 7.11
C LEU A 374 -20.61 -4.69 6.65
N TYR A 375 -20.40 -5.78 7.38
CA TYR A 375 -19.42 -6.84 7.15
C TYR A 375 -20.10 -8.21 7.19
N ASN A 376 -19.83 -9.10 6.23
CA ASN A 376 -20.39 -10.47 6.23
C ASN A 376 -19.46 -11.46 6.93
N GLY A 377 -19.64 -11.65 8.24
CA GLY A 377 -18.86 -12.61 9.02
C GLY A 377 -19.37 -14.06 8.89
N LYS A 378 -18.69 -14.99 9.57
CA LYS A 378 -19.15 -16.39 9.71
C LYS A 378 -20.58 -16.52 10.26
N ASN A 379 -21.01 -15.51 11.02
CA ASN A 379 -22.35 -15.40 11.64
C ASN A 379 -23.27 -14.41 10.88
N GLY A 380 -23.01 -14.20 9.59
CA GLY A 380 -23.78 -13.32 8.70
C GLY A 380 -23.42 -11.83 8.83
N TRP A 381 -24.29 -10.99 8.26
CA TRP A 381 -24.12 -9.54 8.14
C TRP A 381 -24.19 -8.80 9.48
N LEU A 382 -23.11 -8.11 9.85
CA LEU A 382 -22.92 -7.40 11.10
C LEU A 382 -22.54 -5.92 10.86
N PRO A 383 -22.86 -4.99 11.78
CA PRO A 383 -22.25 -3.65 11.78
C PRO A 383 -20.74 -3.78 12.03
N TYR A 384 -19.94 -2.97 11.34
CA TYR A 384 -18.49 -2.98 11.42
C TYR A 384 -17.95 -1.59 11.76
N PRO A 385 -16.93 -1.44 12.63
CA PRO A 385 -16.39 -0.12 12.99
C PRO A 385 -15.92 0.69 11.78
N ASN A 386 -16.40 1.93 11.65
CA ASN A 386 -16.05 2.82 10.55
C ASN A 386 -16.05 4.30 10.94
N GLU A 387 -15.16 5.05 10.31
CA GLU A 387 -15.17 6.51 10.30
C GLU A 387 -15.85 7.02 9.02
N ILE A 388 -16.40 8.24 9.05
CA ILE A 388 -16.98 8.88 7.86
C ILE A 388 -16.31 10.24 7.68
N ASN A 389 -15.86 10.52 6.46
CA ASN A 389 -15.51 11.87 6.04
C ASN A 389 -16.63 12.40 5.13
N SER A 390 -17.68 13.00 5.72
CA SER A 390 -18.83 13.52 4.95
C SER A 390 -18.42 14.69 4.03
N SER A 391 -17.37 15.43 4.37
CA SER A 391 -16.81 16.49 3.51
C SER A 391 -16.12 15.98 2.24
N ALA A 392 -15.63 14.74 2.24
CA ALA A 392 -14.93 14.11 1.12
C ALA A 392 -15.69 12.90 0.53
N GLY A 393 -16.91 12.63 1.00
CA GLY A 393 -17.79 11.59 0.49
C GLY A 393 -17.24 10.17 0.61
N TYR A 394 -16.65 9.78 1.74
CA TYR A 394 -16.21 8.39 1.94
C TYR A 394 -16.34 7.89 3.39
N ILE A 395 -16.40 6.56 3.50
CA ILE A 395 -16.28 5.76 4.71
C ILE A 395 -14.88 5.15 4.75
N ASP A 396 -14.17 5.26 5.88
CA ASP A 396 -12.92 4.52 6.13
C ASP A 396 -13.13 3.48 7.23
N SER A 397 -12.44 2.35 7.13
CA SER A 397 -12.47 1.28 8.14
C SER A 397 -11.15 0.50 8.16
N LEU A 398 -10.74 0.04 9.35
CA LEU A 398 -9.61 -0.87 9.53
C LEU A 398 -10.11 -2.31 9.49
N ILE A 399 -9.75 -3.05 8.44
CA ILE A 399 -10.17 -4.44 8.25
C ILE A 399 -9.02 -5.41 8.48
N TYR A 400 -9.31 -6.54 9.13
CA TYR A 400 -8.32 -7.54 9.56
C TYR A 400 -8.25 -8.80 8.67
N GLY A 401 -9.11 -8.88 7.65
CA GLY A 401 -9.09 -9.95 6.65
C GLY A 401 -10.03 -9.66 5.48
N PHE A 402 -10.01 -10.50 4.45
CA PHE A 402 -10.95 -10.38 3.32
C PHE A 402 -12.36 -10.87 3.70
N SER A 403 -13.38 -10.14 3.24
CA SER A 403 -14.81 -10.47 3.43
C SER A 403 -15.67 -9.66 2.45
N GLU A 404 -16.99 -9.66 2.63
CA GLU A 404 -17.95 -8.81 1.93
C GLU A 404 -18.28 -7.57 2.78
N TYR A 405 -18.22 -6.40 2.15
CA TYR A 405 -18.49 -5.11 2.77
C TYR A 405 -19.51 -4.31 1.98
N THR A 406 -20.41 -3.60 2.65
CA THR A 406 -21.35 -2.67 1.99
C THR A 406 -21.75 -1.51 2.90
N PRO A 407 -21.77 -0.26 2.43
CA PRO A 407 -22.38 0.85 3.15
C PRO A 407 -23.90 0.68 3.28
N ILE A 408 -24.47 1.18 4.38
CA ILE A 408 -25.91 1.36 4.56
C ILE A 408 -26.24 2.77 5.04
N ASP A 409 -27.33 3.31 4.50
CA ASP A 409 -27.93 4.58 4.91
C ASP A 409 -28.77 4.33 6.18
N CYS A 410 -28.38 4.92 7.30
CA CYS A 410 -29.09 4.74 8.57
C CYS A 410 -30.44 5.48 8.61
N SER A 411 -30.60 6.55 7.82
CA SER A 411 -31.89 7.25 7.71
C SER A 411 -32.94 6.43 6.96
N ALA A 412 -32.50 5.51 6.09
CA ALA A 412 -33.34 4.54 5.38
C ALA A 412 -33.64 3.25 6.20
N MET A 413 -33.01 3.06 7.36
CA MET A 413 -33.21 1.88 8.20
C MET A 413 -34.36 2.07 9.19
N PRO A 414 -35.35 1.15 9.24
CA PRO A 414 -36.45 1.25 10.19
C PRO A 414 -35.97 0.98 11.62
N VAL A 415 -36.28 1.89 12.55
CA VAL A 415 -36.05 1.71 13.99
C VAL A 415 -36.75 0.44 14.47
N GLN A 416 -35.97 -0.54 14.92
CA GLN A 416 -36.50 -1.82 15.39
C GLN A 416 -36.71 -1.80 16.91
N GLU A 417 -37.70 -2.58 17.37
CA GLU A 417 -37.84 -2.96 18.77
C GLU A 417 -37.37 -4.41 18.92
N TYR A 418 -36.50 -4.64 19.89
CA TYR A 418 -35.98 -5.95 20.27
C TYR A 418 -36.35 -6.26 21.73
N PRO A 419 -36.82 -7.47 22.05
CA PRO A 419 -36.76 -7.97 23.41
C PRO A 419 -35.30 -8.02 23.85
N GLY A 420 -34.92 -7.25 24.88
CA GLY A 420 -33.56 -7.28 25.39
C GLY A 420 -33.36 -8.41 26.40
N PRO A 421 -32.34 -8.31 27.27
CA PRO A 421 -32.13 -9.30 28.30
C PRO A 421 -33.34 -9.37 29.24
N LYS A 422 -33.73 -10.59 29.60
CA LYS A 422 -34.78 -10.85 30.58
C LYS A 422 -34.19 -11.50 31.82
N ALA A 423 -34.26 -10.81 32.95
CA ALA A 423 -34.00 -11.37 34.27
C ALA A 423 -35.31 -11.96 34.85
N GLU A 424 -35.20 -13.13 35.48
CA GLU A 424 -36.31 -13.81 36.15
C GLU A 424 -35.82 -14.39 37.48
N GLU A 425 -36.40 -13.95 38.60
CA GLU A 425 -36.16 -14.53 39.92
C GLU A 425 -37.34 -15.43 40.31
N ASP A 426 -37.10 -16.74 40.37
CA ASP A 426 -38.05 -17.74 40.86
C ASP A 426 -37.79 -17.99 42.35
N ARG A 427 -38.54 -17.33 43.24
CA ARG A 427 -38.54 -17.65 44.67
C ARG A 427 -39.37 -18.92 44.89
N GLY A 428 -38.72 -20.07 44.83
CA GLY A 428 -39.33 -21.33 45.25
C GLY A 428 -39.90 -21.20 46.67
N PHE A 429 -41.03 -21.86 46.96
CA PHE A 429 -41.86 -21.69 48.17
C PHE A 429 -41.12 -21.45 49.50
N TRP A 430 -39.99 -22.15 49.74
CA TRP A 430 -39.17 -22.00 50.95
C TRP A 430 -38.35 -20.71 51.03
N GLY A 431 -38.13 -19.99 49.92
CA GLY A 431 -37.51 -18.66 49.91
C GLY A 431 -38.46 -17.57 50.41
N ALA A 432 -39.67 -17.50 49.85
CA ALA A 432 -40.69 -16.54 50.27
C ALA A 432 -41.23 -16.84 51.68
N TRP A 433 -41.68 -18.10 51.92
CA TRP A 433 -42.32 -18.46 53.19
C TRP A 433 -41.37 -18.95 54.28
N GLY A 434 -40.14 -19.35 53.94
CA GLY A 434 -39.16 -19.88 54.91
C GLY A 434 -38.86 -18.93 56.07
N PRO A 435 -38.53 -17.65 55.85
CA PRO A 435 -38.29 -16.68 56.91
C PRO A 435 -39.50 -16.51 57.84
N ILE A 436 -40.72 -16.46 57.28
CA ILE A 436 -41.98 -16.35 58.02
C ILE A 436 -42.23 -17.62 58.85
N ILE A 437 -42.03 -18.81 58.26
CA ILE A 437 -42.18 -20.10 58.94
C ILE A 437 -41.15 -20.25 60.07
N ILE A 438 -39.90 -19.83 59.85
CA ILE A 438 -38.84 -19.85 60.87
C ILE A 438 -39.14 -18.86 61.99
N ALA A 439 -39.60 -17.64 61.68
CA ALA A 439 -40.00 -16.67 62.69
C ALA A 439 -41.18 -17.17 63.54
N ILE A 440 -42.22 -17.74 62.90
CA ILE A 440 -43.35 -18.36 63.61
C ILE A 440 -42.87 -19.54 64.46
N ALA A 441 -42.00 -20.42 63.93
CA ALA A 441 -41.46 -21.55 64.68
C ALA A 441 -40.61 -21.11 65.87
N ALA A 442 -39.81 -20.05 65.74
CA ALA A 442 -39.03 -19.46 66.82
C ALA A 442 -39.94 -18.83 67.90
N ILE A 443 -40.96 -18.05 67.50
CA ILE A 443 -41.96 -17.48 68.42
C ILE A 443 -42.71 -18.60 69.17
N VAL A 444 -43.11 -19.67 68.48
CA VAL A 444 -43.76 -20.84 69.09
C VAL A 444 -42.80 -21.58 70.02
N ALA A 445 -41.54 -21.79 69.64
CA ALA A 445 -40.54 -22.43 70.50
C ALA A 445 -40.25 -21.61 71.77
N ILE A 446 -40.16 -20.29 71.66
CA ILE A 446 -39.99 -19.36 72.79
C ILE A 446 -41.24 -19.39 73.69
N ALA A 447 -42.44 -19.32 73.11
CA ALA A 447 -43.69 -19.41 73.87
C ALA A 447 -43.85 -20.74 74.62
N LEU A 448 -43.47 -21.85 73.98
CA LEU A 448 -43.43 -23.19 74.59
C LEU A 448 -42.39 -23.27 75.72
N ALA A 449 -41.17 -22.74 75.52
CA ALA A 449 -40.14 -22.70 76.56
C ALA A 449 -40.61 -21.91 77.79
N ILE A 450 -41.26 -20.76 77.57
CA ILE A 450 -41.84 -19.91 78.63
C ILE A 450 -42.98 -20.64 79.38
N HIS A 451 -43.84 -21.40 78.69
CA HIS A 451 -44.96 -22.10 79.31
C HIS A 451 -44.59 -23.43 80.00
N PHE A 452 -43.58 -24.16 79.51
CA PHE A 452 -43.25 -25.51 79.98
C PHE A 452 -42.04 -25.60 80.92
N LEU A 453 -41.22 -24.55 81.08
CA LEU A 453 -40.04 -24.57 81.97
C LEU A 453 -39.99 -23.43 83.05
N PRO A 454 -40.99 -23.27 83.94
CA PRO A 454 -40.96 -22.21 84.97
C PRO A 454 -39.92 -22.37 86.10
N GLY A 455 -39.11 -23.44 86.11
CA GLY A 455 -38.41 -23.94 87.31
C GLY A 455 -36.89 -23.89 87.33
N LEU A 456 -36.22 -23.32 86.31
CA LEU A 456 -34.78 -23.57 86.06
C LEU A 456 -33.85 -22.33 86.11
N LEU A 457 -34.34 -21.15 86.49
CA LEU A 457 -33.58 -19.89 86.46
C LEU A 457 -33.44 -19.18 87.82
N ASN A 458 -32.85 -19.86 88.81
CA ASN A 458 -31.88 -19.34 89.81
C ASN A 458 -31.64 -20.37 90.94
N PRO A 459 -30.50 -20.32 91.69
CA PRO A 459 -29.37 -19.40 91.57
C PRO A 459 -28.01 -20.09 91.29
N LEU A 460 -27.15 -19.45 90.50
CA LEU A 460 -25.73 -19.83 90.34
C LEU A 460 -24.74 -18.70 90.66
N SER A 461 -25.06 -17.90 91.68
CA SER A 461 -24.15 -16.90 92.23
C SER A 461 -23.17 -17.51 93.27
N LYS A 462 -22.11 -18.19 92.83
CA LYS A 462 -20.78 -18.26 93.51
C LYS A 462 -19.79 -19.24 92.84
N GLY A 463 -18.61 -18.71 92.47
CA GLY A 463 -17.30 -19.35 92.64
C GLY A 463 -17.03 -20.69 91.92
N GLY A 464 -16.51 -20.61 90.70
CA GLY A 464 -15.90 -21.76 90.01
C GLY A 464 -15.05 -21.33 88.82
N ASN A 465 -13.73 -21.25 89.00
CA ASN A 465 -12.81 -21.03 87.89
C ASN A 465 -12.71 -22.31 87.04
N ILE A 466 -13.40 -22.35 85.90
CA ILE A 466 -13.20 -23.40 84.90
C ILE A 466 -12.18 -22.90 83.87
N ILE A 467 -11.01 -23.54 83.86
CA ILE A 467 -9.95 -23.26 82.89
C ILE A 467 -10.29 -24.01 81.59
N PHE A 468 -10.64 -23.26 80.54
CA PHE A 468 -10.56 -23.76 79.17
C PHE A 468 -9.30 -23.17 78.50
N PRO A 469 -8.58 -23.94 77.69
CA PRO A 469 -7.30 -23.50 77.12
C PRO A 469 -7.49 -22.38 76.10
N HIS A 470 -6.61 -21.38 76.14
CA HIS A 470 -6.46 -20.45 75.02
C HIS A 470 -5.86 -21.21 73.82
N ALA A 471 -6.70 -21.56 72.86
CA ALA A 471 -6.23 -21.67 71.48
C ALA A 471 -5.98 -20.25 70.98
N VAL A 472 -4.70 -19.84 70.91
CA VAL A 472 -4.33 -18.57 70.27
C VAL A 472 -4.59 -18.74 68.77
N TYR A 473 -5.50 -17.94 68.24
CA TYR A 473 -5.72 -17.80 66.81
C TYR A 473 -5.31 -16.38 66.44
N GLU A 474 -4.18 -16.24 65.76
CA GLU A 474 -3.70 -14.94 65.30
C GLU A 474 -4.54 -14.47 64.09
N PRO A 475 -4.79 -13.16 63.93
CA PRO A 475 -5.51 -12.64 62.78
C PRO A 475 -4.61 -12.69 61.53
N PRO A 476 -5.06 -13.25 60.40
CA PRO A 476 -4.40 -13.03 59.12
C PRO A 476 -4.47 -11.54 58.76
N GLN A 477 -3.38 -10.97 58.25
CA GLN A 477 -3.42 -9.65 57.62
C GLN A 477 -3.91 -9.75 56.16
N GLU A 478 -4.32 -8.61 55.61
CA GLU A 478 -4.68 -8.44 54.21
C GLU A 478 -3.44 -8.60 53.30
N GLU A 479 -3.55 -9.34 52.20
CA GLU A 479 -3.07 -8.88 50.90
C GLU A 479 -3.73 -9.61 49.72
N ASN A 480 -3.51 -9.11 48.50
CA ASN A 480 -4.34 -9.40 47.33
C ASN A 480 -3.78 -10.52 46.44
N SER A 481 -4.65 -11.37 45.86
CA SER A 481 -4.53 -11.79 44.44
C SER A 481 -5.75 -12.57 43.92
N SER A 482 -6.01 -12.39 42.62
CA SER A 482 -6.85 -13.25 41.77
C SER A 482 -6.02 -14.47 41.29
N ASN A 483 -6.57 -15.55 40.72
CA ASN A 483 -7.83 -15.68 39.96
C ASN A 483 -8.33 -17.15 39.91
N SER A 484 -9.64 -17.36 39.64
CA SER A 484 -10.33 -18.57 39.12
C SER A 484 -9.77 -20.00 39.41
N GLN A 485 -10.56 -21.00 39.87
CA GLN A 485 -11.74 -21.54 39.16
C GLN A 485 -12.74 -22.30 40.06
N SER A 486 -13.98 -22.41 39.53
CA SER A 486 -14.99 -23.48 39.74
C SER A 486 -15.37 -23.95 41.16
N GLY A 487 -16.50 -23.42 41.64
CA GLY A 487 -17.70 -24.26 41.80
C GLY A 487 -17.89 -25.08 43.08
N LEU A 488 -18.52 -24.47 44.11
CA LEU A 488 -19.60 -25.07 44.92
C LEU A 488 -20.19 -24.01 45.87
N ALA A 489 -21.32 -23.40 45.49
CA ALA A 489 -21.96 -22.37 46.30
C ALA A 489 -23.02 -22.95 47.26
N SER A 490 -22.62 -23.29 48.50
CA SER A 490 -23.56 -23.54 49.60
C SER A 490 -22.92 -23.42 51.00
N THR A 491 -23.72 -22.99 51.98
CA THR A 491 -23.49 -23.13 53.44
C THR A 491 -22.42 -22.27 54.16
N SER A 492 -22.12 -21.03 53.71
CA SER A 492 -21.30 -20.07 54.49
C SER A 492 -22.09 -19.00 55.26
N ASN A 493 -23.16 -18.43 54.68
CA ASN A 493 -23.90 -17.28 55.25
C ASN A 493 -24.64 -17.54 56.58
N MET A 494 -24.61 -18.76 57.13
CA MET A 494 -25.28 -19.11 58.38
C MET A 494 -24.45 -18.77 59.64
N LEU A 495 -23.16 -18.40 59.52
CA LEU A 495 -22.33 -18.07 60.70
C LEU A 495 -22.45 -16.61 61.17
N LEU A 496 -22.61 -15.64 60.27
CA LEU A 496 -22.56 -14.21 60.62
C LEU A 496 -23.74 -13.77 61.50
N GLY A 497 -24.96 -14.25 61.21
CA GLY A 497 -26.15 -13.93 62.01
C GLY A 497 -26.06 -14.40 63.47
N ASN A 498 -25.30 -15.47 63.75
CA ASN A 498 -25.12 -15.98 65.11
C ASN A 498 -24.32 -15.02 66.01
N ASN A 499 -23.31 -14.32 65.48
CA ASN A 499 -22.50 -13.39 66.27
C ASN A 499 -23.30 -12.13 66.67
N LEU A 500 -24.10 -11.57 65.74
CA LEU A 500 -24.94 -10.40 66.04
C LEU A 500 -26.01 -10.73 67.10
N ALA A 501 -26.64 -11.91 66.99
CA ALA A 501 -27.57 -12.42 67.99
C ALA A 501 -26.89 -12.62 69.36
N TYR A 502 -25.65 -13.12 69.39
CA TYR A 502 -24.89 -13.33 70.63
C TYR A 502 -24.55 -12.00 71.32
N GLU A 503 -24.16 -10.97 70.56
CA GLU A 503 -23.86 -9.65 71.14
C GLU A 503 -25.14 -8.97 71.66
N LEU A 504 -26.25 -9.03 70.92
CA LEU A 504 -27.56 -8.49 71.36
C LEU A 504 -28.08 -9.18 72.63
N LEU A 505 -28.02 -10.52 72.69
CA LEU A 505 -28.40 -11.29 73.88
C LEU A 505 -27.50 -11.00 75.09
N SER A 506 -26.23 -10.61 74.89
CA SER A 506 -25.35 -10.18 75.97
C SER A 506 -25.69 -8.80 76.56
N LYS A 507 -26.39 -7.95 75.79
CA LYS A 507 -26.66 -6.54 76.11
C LYS A 507 -28.00 -6.28 76.78
N TYR A 508 -29.01 -7.11 76.54
CA TYR A 508 -30.40 -6.90 77.01
C TYR A 508 -30.99 -8.14 77.73
N PRO A 509 -30.64 -8.39 79.01
CA PRO A 509 -30.98 -9.62 79.73
C PRO A 509 -32.39 -9.62 80.39
N SER A 510 -33.33 -8.79 79.92
CA SER A 510 -34.68 -8.68 80.49
C SER A 510 -35.77 -8.85 79.42
N ILE A 511 -36.89 -9.46 79.81
CA ILE A 511 -37.97 -9.97 78.92
C ILE A 511 -38.70 -8.88 78.11
N ALA A 512 -38.38 -7.61 78.31
CA ALA A 512 -38.92 -6.48 77.56
C ALA A 512 -38.04 -6.13 76.34
N ASP A 513 -38.07 -6.97 75.31
CA ASP A 513 -38.31 -6.51 73.93
C ASP A 513 -38.45 -7.68 72.94
N LEU A 514 -39.68 -8.12 72.70
CA LEU A 514 -40.01 -8.90 71.49
C LEU A 514 -39.72 -8.09 70.21
N ASN A 515 -39.71 -6.76 70.32
CA ASN A 515 -39.42 -5.84 69.21
C ASN A 515 -37.98 -5.97 68.70
N SER A 516 -36.98 -6.15 69.56
CA SER A 516 -35.57 -6.26 69.13
C SER A 516 -35.26 -7.62 68.50
N LEU A 517 -35.94 -8.68 68.95
CA LEU A 517 -35.89 -10.01 68.33
C LEU A 517 -36.62 -10.03 66.97
N ALA A 518 -37.74 -9.32 66.85
CA ALA A 518 -38.41 -9.09 65.58
C ALA A 518 -37.59 -8.21 64.63
N LEU A 519 -36.92 -7.17 65.15
CA LEU A 519 -36.03 -6.30 64.37
C LEU A 519 -34.82 -7.07 63.83
N ALA A 520 -34.14 -7.87 64.65
CA ALA A 520 -33.03 -8.69 64.20
C ALA A 520 -33.45 -9.75 63.15
N ALA A 521 -34.67 -10.30 63.27
CA ALA A 521 -35.24 -11.17 62.24
C ALA A 521 -35.58 -10.41 60.94
N TYR A 522 -36.05 -9.16 61.04
CA TYR A 522 -36.32 -8.28 59.91
C TYR A 522 -35.04 -7.82 59.20
N GLU A 523 -34.00 -7.43 59.95
CA GLU A 523 -32.67 -7.10 59.41
C GLU A 523 -32.01 -8.32 58.74
N SER A 524 -32.17 -9.52 59.32
CA SER A 524 -31.73 -10.77 58.69
C SER A 524 -32.51 -11.10 57.40
N TYR A 525 -33.78 -10.67 57.32
CA TYR A 525 -34.61 -10.82 56.13
C TYR A 525 -34.22 -9.83 55.03
N THR A 526 -33.99 -8.55 55.35
CA THR A 526 -33.51 -7.55 54.37
C THR A 526 -32.12 -7.93 53.82
N LEU A 527 -31.22 -8.45 54.67
CA LEU A 527 -29.92 -8.98 54.24
C LEU A 527 -30.00 -10.23 53.33
N TRP A 528 -31.13 -10.94 53.33
CA TRP A 528 -31.40 -11.99 52.33
C TRP A 528 -31.98 -11.43 51.03
N GLY A 529 -32.75 -10.34 51.10
CA GLY A 529 -33.28 -9.64 49.92
C GLY A 529 -32.19 -9.09 49.00
N GLU A 530 -31.20 -8.39 49.57
CA GLU A 530 -30.09 -7.79 48.80
C GLU A 530 -29.18 -8.82 48.09
N ALA A 531 -29.22 -10.09 48.51
CA ALA A 531 -28.30 -11.13 48.05
C ALA A 531 -28.77 -11.91 46.80
N ALA A 532 -29.99 -11.67 46.32
CA ALA A 532 -30.67 -12.54 45.34
C ALA A 532 -30.86 -11.95 43.93
N ASN A 533 -30.66 -10.63 43.74
CA ASN A 533 -31.01 -9.88 42.53
C ASN A 533 -30.59 -10.59 41.23
N ALA A 534 -31.55 -11.22 40.56
CA ALA A 534 -31.32 -11.91 39.30
C ALA A 534 -30.87 -10.91 38.23
N LYS A 535 -29.69 -11.13 37.65
CA LYS A 535 -29.14 -10.34 36.54
C LYS A 535 -28.98 -11.19 35.29
N ASN A 536 -29.32 -10.62 34.14
CA ASN A 536 -29.08 -11.23 32.83
C ASN A 536 -28.55 -10.18 31.84
N THR A 537 -27.65 -10.59 30.94
CA THR A 537 -26.92 -9.70 30.04
C THR A 537 -27.06 -10.10 28.58
N MET A 538 -27.07 -9.08 27.71
CA MET A 538 -27.11 -9.20 26.26
C MET A 538 -26.13 -8.20 25.65
N LEU A 539 -25.29 -8.65 24.72
CA LEU A 539 -24.42 -7.77 23.95
C LEU A 539 -25.21 -7.24 22.74
N ILE A 540 -25.05 -5.96 22.44
CA ILE A 540 -25.55 -5.33 21.22
C ILE A 540 -24.42 -4.58 20.54
N THR A 541 -24.45 -4.50 19.21
CA THR A 541 -23.64 -3.57 18.43
C THR A 541 -24.56 -2.49 17.88
N ALA A 542 -24.19 -1.22 18.07
CA ALA A 542 -24.92 -0.12 17.47
C ALA A 542 -24.72 -0.10 15.95
N LEU A 543 -25.82 -0.01 15.21
CA LEU A 543 -25.78 0.09 13.75
C LEU A 543 -25.34 1.50 13.34
N CYS A 544 -25.83 2.53 14.04
CA CYS A 544 -25.83 3.93 13.61
C CYS A 544 -25.52 4.88 14.79
N ASP A 545 -25.14 6.12 14.52
CA ASP A 545 -24.87 7.13 15.57
C ASP A 545 -26.18 7.75 16.06
N ASN A 546 -26.87 7.05 16.97
CA ASN A 546 -28.25 7.34 17.33
C ASN A 546 -28.53 7.08 18.82
N GLN A 547 -29.68 7.51 19.31
CA GLN A 547 -30.13 7.27 20.67
C GLN A 547 -30.93 5.97 20.75
N ILE A 548 -30.50 5.01 21.58
CA ILE A 548 -31.31 3.85 21.94
C ILE A 548 -32.23 4.21 23.10
N ILE A 549 -33.51 3.83 22.97
CA ILE A 549 -34.49 3.94 24.03
C ILE A 549 -34.62 2.58 24.71
N ILE A 550 -34.51 2.56 26.03
CA ILE A 550 -34.72 1.36 26.85
C ILE A 550 -36.08 1.44 27.51
N ASP A 551 -36.93 0.46 27.19
CA ASP A 551 -38.29 0.29 27.69
C ASP A 551 -38.34 -0.90 28.67
N PRO A 552 -38.14 -0.67 29.98
CA PRO A 552 -38.29 -1.71 31.00
C PRO A 552 -39.74 -2.19 31.04
N LYS A 553 -39.96 -3.47 30.72
CA LYS A 553 -41.21 -4.18 31.01
C LYS A 553 -40.98 -5.01 32.27
N GLU A 554 -41.67 -4.61 33.33
CA GLU A 554 -41.52 -5.17 34.68
C GLU A 554 -42.77 -5.97 35.08
N LYS A 555 -42.58 -6.95 35.97
CA LYS A 555 -43.66 -7.76 36.54
C LYS A 555 -43.26 -8.21 37.94
N ASP A 556 -44.10 -7.83 38.90
CA ASP A 556 -44.06 -8.24 40.32
C ASP A 556 -42.76 -7.88 41.08
N GLY A 557 -42.03 -6.88 40.56
CA GLY A 557 -40.84 -6.26 41.13
C GLY A 557 -40.30 -5.18 40.17
N ASP A 558 -39.53 -4.23 40.68
CA ASP A 558 -38.97 -3.11 39.90
C ASP A 558 -37.90 -3.59 38.88
N CYS A 559 -37.86 -2.98 37.70
CA CYS A 559 -36.96 -3.37 36.62
C CYS A 559 -35.80 -2.38 36.36
N ASP A 560 -34.60 -2.78 36.79
CA ASP A 560 -33.38 -1.99 36.68
C ASP A 560 -32.57 -2.34 35.42
N CYS A 561 -32.63 -1.44 34.44
CA CYS A 561 -31.92 -1.57 33.17
C CYS A 561 -30.65 -0.70 33.13
N PHE A 562 -29.51 -1.34 32.89
CA PHE A 562 -28.21 -0.68 32.71
C PHE A 562 -27.68 -0.90 31.30
N VAL A 563 -27.03 0.12 30.73
CA VAL A 563 -26.24 -0.01 29.50
C VAL A 563 -24.79 0.31 29.84
N THR A 564 -23.87 -0.56 29.44
CA THR A 564 -22.43 -0.46 29.68
C THR A 564 -21.68 -0.44 28.34
N ASP A 565 -20.91 0.62 28.09
CA ASP A 565 -19.98 0.71 26.95
C ASP A 565 -18.78 -0.22 27.17
N MET A 566 -18.49 -1.08 26.19
CA MET A 566 -17.50 -2.17 26.35
C MET A 566 -16.04 -1.72 26.32
N GLU A 567 -15.73 -0.56 25.73
CA GLU A 567 -14.35 -0.02 25.70
C GLU A 567 -14.02 0.77 26.97
N THR A 568 -14.98 1.55 27.45
CA THR A 568 -14.79 2.44 28.60
C THR A 568 -15.16 1.80 29.94
N GLY A 569 -15.98 0.75 29.92
CA GLY A 569 -16.60 0.17 31.11
C GLY A 569 -17.63 1.08 31.80
N GLU A 570 -17.99 2.21 31.19
CA GLU A 570 -18.93 3.16 31.78
C GLU A 570 -20.35 2.59 31.73
N SER A 571 -20.92 2.31 32.90
CA SER A 571 -22.29 1.81 33.06
C SER A 571 -23.23 2.92 33.51
N LYS A 572 -24.35 3.09 32.80
CA LYS A 572 -25.36 4.13 33.07
C LYS A 572 -26.75 3.50 33.24
N LYS A 573 -27.60 4.19 34.01
CA LYS A 573 -29.03 3.91 34.19
C LYS A 573 -29.84 5.11 33.69
N SER A 574 -30.55 4.94 32.59
CA SER A 574 -31.31 5.95 31.84
C SER A 574 -32.42 5.27 31.03
N LYS A 575 -33.37 6.06 30.51
CA LYS A 575 -34.32 5.60 29.47
C LYS A 575 -33.83 5.82 28.04
N SER A 576 -32.81 6.67 27.87
CA SER A 576 -32.19 7.03 26.60
C SER A 576 -30.67 7.01 26.73
N TYR A 577 -29.97 6.45 25.73
CA TYR A 577 -28.51 6.39 25.68
C TYR A 577 -28.04 6.67 24.26
N ASP A 578 -27.11 7.61 24.11
CA ASP A 578 -26.49 7.90 22.82
C ASP A 578 -25.40 6.86 22.56
N VAL A 579 -25.57 6.04 21.51
CA VAL A 579 -24.62 5.00 21.12
C VAL A 579 -23.88 5.40 19.85
N LYS A 580 -22.64 4.92 19.72
CA LYS A 580 -21.80 5.18 18.55
C LYS A 580 -21.78 3.97 17.63
N LYS A 581 -21.91 4.19 16.31
CA LYS A 581 -21.94 3.11 15.30
C LYS A 581 -20.73 2.18 15.40
N GLY A 582 -20.96 0.90 15.14
CA GLY A 582 -19.94 -0.15 15.19
C GLY A 582 -19.46 -0.52 16.61
N LYS A 583 -19.76 0.26 17.65
CA LYS A 583 -19.41 -0.07 19.04
C LYS A 583 -20.34 -1.10 19.66
N ALA A 584 -19.77 -1.92 20.54
CA ALA A 584 -20.48 -2.90 21.33
C ALA A 584 -20.84 -2.36 22.73
N TYR A 585 -22.04 -2.69 23.19
CA TYR A 585 -22.59 -2.32 24.49
C TYR A 585 -23.22 -3.55 25.15
N THR A 586 -22.94 -3.77 26.45
CA THR A 586 -23.68 -4.76 27.23
C THR A 586 -24.89 -4.11 27.88
N ILE A 587 -26.07 -4.63 27.60
CA ILE A 587 -27.31 -4.30 28.32
C ILE A 587 -27.51 -5.33 29.41
N THR A 588 -27.82 -4.86 30.62
CA THR A 588 -28.10 -5.68 31.80
C THR A 588 -29.52 -5.42 32.28
N ALA A 589 -30.33 -6.46 32.38
CA ALA A 589 -31.55 -6.46 33.17
C ALA A 589 -31.25 -6.96 34.58
N ALA A 590 -31.74 -6.25 35.59
CA ALA A 590 -31.74 -6.66 36.99
C ALA A 590 -33.15 -6.54 37.56
N VAL A 591 -33.62 -7.58 38.25
CA VAL A 591 -34.77 -7.42 39.16
C VAL A 591 -34.28 -6.72 40.43
N THR A 592 -35.01 -5.69 40.86
CA THR A 592 -34.84 -4.96 42.13
C THR A 592 -36.16 -4.93 42.87
N ASP A 593 -36.13 -4.73 44.19
CA ASP A 593 -37.30 -4.56 45.07
C ASP A 593 -38.47 -5.55 44.80
N PHE A 594 -38.12 -6.83 44.54
CA PHE A 594 -39.07 -7.92 44.35
C PHE A 594 -39.89 -8.17 45.62
N ASP A 595 -41.20 -7.96 45.52
CA ASP A 595 -42.18 -8.08 46.59
C ASP A 595 -42.01 -9.38 47.40
N ALA A 596 -42.17 -9.27 48.72
CA ALA A 596 -42.07 -10.35 49.68
C ALA A 596 -43.07 -11.50 49.42
N PHE A 597 -44.21 -11.20 48.79
CA PHE A 597 -45.35 -12.11 48.70
C PHE A 597 -45.51 -12.85 47.35
N GLU A 598 -44.78 -12.46 46.32
CA GLU A 598 -44.89 -13.05 44.98
C GLU A 598 -43.85 -14.16 44.73
N GLU A 599 -44.24 -15.22 44.03
CA GLU A 599 -43.37 -16.39 43.78
C GLU A 599 -42.39 -16.17 42.62
N LYS A 600 -42.65 -15.16 41.77
CA LYS A 600 -41.91 -14.88 40.53
C LYS A 600 -41.89 -13.39 40.21
N ALA A 601 -40.72 -12.81 40.00
CA ALA A 601 -40.58 -11.49 39.38
C ALA A 601 -39.75 -11.55 38.09
N SER A 602 -40.01 -10.64 37.16
CA SER A 602 -39.23 -10.53 35.92
C SER A 602 -39.05 -9.10 35.45
N CYS A 603 -37.82 -8.78 35.03
CA CYS A 603 -37.43 -7.51 34.42
C CYS A 603 -36.93 -7.78 32.99
N GLN A 604 -37.53 -7.12 31.99
CA GLN A 604 -37.13 -7.21 30.58
C GLN A 604 -36.82 -5.82 30.01
N CYS A 605 -35.56 -5.59 29.67
CA CYS A 605 -35.09 -4.31 29.15
C CYS A 605 -35.23 -4.25 27.64
N ASN A 606 -36.41 -3.91 27.11
CA ASN A 606 -36.62 -3.85 25.65
C ASN A 606 -35.83 -2.69 25.04
N ILE A 607 -35.33 -2.90 23.83
CA ILE A 607 -34.37 -2.02 23.18
C ILE A 607 -35.02 -1.51 21.90
N LYS A 608 -35.23 -0.20 21.81
CA LYS A 608 -35.75 0.45 20.61
C LYS A 608 -34.70 1.37 20.01
N GLY A 609 -34.22 1.04 18.82
CA GLY A 609 -33.13 1.77 18.17
C GLY A 609 -32.58 1.05 16.94
N LEU A 610 -31.54 1.65 16.34
CA LEU A 610 -30.76 1.05 15.25
C LEU A 610 -29.58 0.27 15.85
N VAL A 611 -29.87 -0.97 16.28
CA VAL A 611 -28.91 -1.90 16.88
C VAL A 611 -29.04 -3.29 16.27
N VAL A 612 -28.02 -4.11 16.48
CA VAL A 612 -27.99 -5.54 16.15
C VAL A 612 -27.59 -6.31 17.41
N THR A 613 -28.36 -7.31 17.81
CA THR A 613 -28.02 -8.16 18.96
C THR A 613 -26.89 -9.12 18.60
N VAL A 614 -25.91 -9.24 19.49
CA VAL A 614 -24.78 -10.18 19.37
C VAL A 614 -24.89 -11.18 20.51
N SER A 615 -24.95 -12.46 20.17
CA SER A 615 -25.39 -13.49 21.10
C SER A 615 -24.24 -14.20 21.78
N ASP A 616 -24.24 -14.05 23.10
CA ASP A 616 -23.66 -14.97 24.08
C ASP A 616 -22.14 -14.93 24.28
N THR A 617 -21.75 -14.51 25.49
CA THR A 617 -20.36 -14.49 25.99
C THR A 617 -19.76 -15.88 26.24
N SER A 618 -20.50 -16.96 25.92
CA SER A 618 -20.05 -18.35 25.92
C SER A 618 -19.95 -18.95 24.51
N TYR A 619 -20.26 -18.17 23.47
CA TYR A 619 -19.75 -18.45 22.12
C TYR A 619 -18.26 -18.09 22.09
N GLU A 620 -17.44 -18.87 21.39
CA GLU A 620 -16.08 -18.43 21.03
C GLU A 620 -16.21 -17.30 20.00
N GLU A 621 -16.28 -16.07 20.50
CA GLU A 621 -16.32 -14.87 19.68
C GLU A 621 -15.03 -14.77 18.86
N GLU A 622 -15.17 -14.50 17.56
CA GLU A 622 -14.05 -14.11 16.71
C GLU A 622 -13.71 -12.66 17.04
N ILE A 623 -13.08 -12.46 18.21
CA ILE A 623 -12.78 -11.16 18.80
C ILE A 623 -11.95 -10.35 17.79
N LEU A 624 -12.59 -9.36 17.17
CA LEU A 624 -11.90 -8.35 16.37
C LEU A 624 -10.81 -7.74 17.26
N PRO A 625 -9.52 -7.84 16.87
CA PRO A 625 -8.41 -7.63 17.81
C PRO A 625 -8.38 -6.16 18.25
N ALA A 626 -8.70 -5.94 19.53
CA ALA A 626 -8.83 -4.61 20.10
C ALA A 626 -7.53 -3.78 19.96
N PRO A 627 -7.63 -2.46 19.73
CA PRO A 627 -6.46 -1.59 19.59
C PRO A 627 -5.60 -1.61 20.86
N VAL A 628 -4.38 -2.13 20.72
CA VAL A 628 -3.51 -2.47 21.87
C VAL A 628 -3.02 -1.22 22.59
N SER A 629 -3.40 -1.08 23.86
CA SER A 629 -2.92 0.01 24.74
C SER A 629 -1.69 -0.40 25.58
N PRO A 630 -0.77 0.53 25.90
CA PRO A 630 0.51 0.22 26.54
C PRO A 630 0.39 -0.04 28.06
N ILE A 631 1.12 -1.06 28.54
CA ILE A 631 1.05 -1.60 29.90
C ILE A 631 2.03 -0.88 30.86
N LYS A 632 1.67 -0.76 32.16
CA LYS A 632 2.50 -0.17 33.24
C LYS A 632 3.05 -1.21 34.22
N ASN A 633 4.17 -0.88 34.86
CA ASN A 633 4.92 -1.73 35.79
C ASN A 633 4.42 -1.70 37.25
N THR A 634 4.62 -2.81 37.96
CA THR A 634 4.73 -2.91 39.44
C THR A 634 5.90 -3.83 39.83
N LYS A 635 6.46 -3.70 41.04
CA LYS A 635 7.62 -4.47 41.53
C LYS A 635 7.29 -5.28 42.80
N PRO A 636 7.81 -6.51 42.96
CA PRO A 636 7.84 -7.24 44.24
C PRO A 636 9.12 -6.98 45.06
N PHE A 637 9.13 -7.47 46.31
CA PHE A 637 10.25 -7.37 47.28
C PHE A 637 11.25 -8.54 47.19
N LEU A 638 12.38 -8.43 47.90
CA LEU A 638 13.56 -9.31 47.84
C LEU A 638 13.88 -10.01 49.18
N SER A 639 14.38 -11.25 49.10
CA SER A 639 14.90 -12.05 50.23
C SER A 639 16.21 -12.77 49.84
N CYS A 640 17.10 -13.09 50.80
CA CYS A 640 18.38 -13.79 50.57
C CYS A 640 18.42 -15.21 51.18
N CYS A 641 18.95 -16.18 50.43
CA CYS A 641 19.25 -17.54 50.88
C CYS A 641 20.76 -17.67 51.09
N ILE A 642 21.19 -18.23 52.22
CA ILE A 642 22.55 -18.75 52.36
C ILE A 642 22.50 -20.26 52.15
N THR A 643 23.14 -20.79 51.11
CA THR A 643 23.24 -22.24 50.86
C THR A 643 24.10 -22.93 51.92
N LYS A 644 24.05 -24.28 52.02
CA LYS A 644 24.86 -25.04 52.99
C LYS A 644 26.38 -24.81 52.83
N ASP A 645 26.82 -24.41 51.65
CA ASP A 645 28.23 -24.11 51.32
C ASP A 645 28.58 -22.62 51.49
N ASN A 646 27.71 -21.85 52.15
CA ASN A 646 27.82 -20.40 52.43
C ASN A 646 27.82 -19.47 51.19
N TYR A 647 27.18 -19.87 50.10
CA TYR A 647 26.90 -18.95 48.99
C TYR A 647 25.61 -18.18 49.25
N CYS A 648 25.67 -16.86 49.10
CA CYS A 648 24.51 -15.97 49.12
C CYS A 648 23.80 -15.98 47.76
N LEU A 649 22.48 -16.13 47.77
CA LEU A 649 21.60 -16.02 46.60
C LEU A 649 20.46 -15.05 46.92
N ASP A 650 20.47 -13.85 46.29
CA ASP A 650 19.35 -12.90 46.37
C ASP A 650 18.21 -13.38 45.45
N ASN A 651 16.97 -13.15 45.88
CA ASN A 651 15.74 -13.26 45.09
C ASN A 651 15.33 -14.67 44.61
N TYR A 652 14.90 -15.51 45.56
CA TYR A 652 14.44 -16.88 45.38
C TYR A 652 13.14 -17.10 46.17
N LEU A 653 12.38 -18.14 45.83
CA LEU A 653 11.20 -18.58 46.60
C LEU A 653 11.63 -19.54 47.71
N THR A 654 11.03 -19.40 48.90
CA THR A 654 11.36 -20.11 50.15
C THR A 654 11.60 -21.61 50.00
N ASP A 655 10.82 -22.23 49.11
CA ASP A 655 10.63 -23.67 48.99
C ASP A 655 11.83 -24.38 48.29
N ILE A 656 12.78 -23.60 47.77
CA ILE A 656 13.97 -24.07 47.03
C ILE A 656 15.27 -23.85 47.84
N CYS A 657 15.22 -23.15 48.98
CA CYS A 657 16.41 -22.88 49.80
C CYS A 657 16.75 -24.04 50.74
N ASP A 658 17.56 -24.98 50.23
CA ASP A 658 18.20 -26.07 51.00
C ASP A 658 19.11 -25.60 52.16
N GLY A 659 19.20 -24.30 52.43
CA GLY A 659 20.08 -23.68 53.42
C GLY A 659 19.31 -22.87 54.47
N LYS A 660 19.74 -21.63 54.72
CA LYS A 660 19.11 -20.74 55.70
C LYS A 660 18.60 -19.45 55.04
N THR A 661 17.29 -19.30 55.03
CA THR A 661 16.55 -18.08 54.65
C THR A 661 16.78 -16.96 55.67
N ILE A 662 16.97 -15.73 55.21
CA ILE A 662 16.89 -14.52 56.06
C ILE A 662 16.30 -13.34 55.27
N GLU A 663 15.43 -12.56 55.91
CA GLU A 663 14.78 -11.36 55.36
C GLU A 663 15.72 -10.14 55.37
N LYS A 664 16.81 -10.24 54.59
CA LYS A 664 17.78 -9.18 54.30
C LYS A 664 18.32 -9.36 52.89
N THR A 665 18.91 -8.32 52.32
CA THR A 665 19.67 -8.45 51.07
C THR A 665 21.01 -9.12 51.33
N CYS A 666 21.54 -9.88 50.38
CA CYS A 666 22.78 -10.63 50.59
C CYS A 666 24.01 -9.73 50.86
N ASN A 667 23.97 -8.45 50.46
CA ASN A 667 25.02 -7.46 50.75
C ASN A 667 25.11 -7.07 52.24
N GLU A 668 24.07 -7.33 53.04
CA GLU A 668 24.05 -7.06 54.48
C GLU A 668 24.65 -8.21 55.32
N ILE A 669 25.04 -9.31 54.67
CA ILE A 669 25.51 -10.55 55.29
C ILE A 669 27.04 -10.61 55.19
N LYS A 670 27.73 -10.58 56.34
CA LYS A 670 29.20 -10.38 56.42
C LYS A 670 30.00 -11.52 55.81
N GLU A 671 29.46 -12.72 55.80
CA GLU A 671 30.06 -13.92 55.24
C GLU A 671 30.29 -13.78 53.72
N CYS A 672 29.39 -13.07 53.01
CA CYS A 672 29.36 -12.99 51.55
C CYS A 672 30.15 -11.80 50.97
N ALA A 673 30.59 -10.85 51.79
CA ALA A 673 31.17 -9.58 51.37
C ALA A 673 32.68 -9.61 51.03
N LYS A 674 33.20 -10.69 50.42
CA LYS A 674 34.63 -10.82 50.05
C LYS A 674 34.82 -11.04 48.55
N PRO A 675 35.50 -10.12 47.83
CA PRO A 675 35.78 -10.29 46.41
C PRO A 675 36.91 -11.30 46.16
N LEU A 676 36.74 -12.15 45.14
CA LEU A 676 37.81 -12.91 44.50
C LEU A 676 38.17 -12.25 43.15
N PRO A 677 39.44 -12.32 42.70
CA PRO A 677 39.94 -11.50 41.59
C PRO A 677 39.64 -12.09 40.20
N LEU A 678 39.60 -11.19 39.22
CA LEU A 678 39.47 -11.50 37.79
C LEU A 678 40.80 -11.95 37.18
N SER A 679 40.75 -13.00 36.35
CA SER A 679 41.73 -13.26 35.28
C SER A 679 41.07 -14.16 34.23
N GLY A 680 40.98 -13.71 32.97
CA GLY A 680 40.36 -14.48 31.89
C GLY A 680 41.37 -15.24 31.04
N GLU A 681 40.98 -16.43 30.55
CA GLU A 681 41.63 -17.07 29.41
C GLU A 681 40.61 -17.95 28.65
N GLY A 682 40.20 -17.53 27.45
CA GLY A 682 39.20 -18.22 26.65
C GLY A 682 39.80 -19.26 25.71
N ILE A 683 40.17 -20.44 26.21
CA ILE A 683 40.70 -21.54 25.40
C ILE A 683 39.75 -22.73 25.43
N LEU A 684 39.07 -22.98 24.31
CA LEU A 684 38.28 -24.18 24.08
C LEU A 684 39.23 -25.35 23.74
N ARG A 685 39.26 -26.39 24.58
CA ARG A 685 40.14 -27.56 24.42
C ARG A 685 39.37 -28.87 24.59
N THR A 686 39.32 -29.66 23.51
CA THR A 686 38.83 -31.04 23.51
C THR A 686 40.02 -32.00 23.34
N THR A 687 40.02 -33.13 24.07
CA THR A 687 41.05 -34.17 23.93
C THR A 687 40.58 -35.28 22.98
N ASN A 688 41.28 -35.39 21.86
CA ASN A 688 41.01 -36.30 20.73
C ASN A 688 41.76 -37.63 20.89
N GLN A 689 41.21 -38.76 20.41
CA GLN A 689 41.97 -39.74 19.60
C GLN A 689 41.10 -40.61 18.66
N ASN A 690 41.38 -40.45 17.36
CA ASN A 690 41.44 -41.49 16.30
C ASN A 690 40.22 -41.79 15.38
N THR A 691 40.41 -41.30 14.14
CA THR A 691 40.24 -42.00 12.84
C THR A 691 38.96 -41.85 11.97
N ARG A 692 38.98 -40.74 11.21
CA ARG A 692 38.76 -40.61 9.75
C ARG A 692 37.34 -40.52 9.15
N SER A 693 37.11 -39.37 8.52
CA SER A 693 36.25 -39.09 7.34
C SER A 693 34.77 -39.43 7.45
N ASN A 694 33.98 -38.47 7.95
CA ASN A 694 33.32 -37.43 7.12
C ASN A 694 33.03 -36.19 8.00
N PHE A 695 32.47 -35.10 7.43
CA PHE A 695 32.09 -33.90 8.20
C PHE A 695 30.86 -34.15 9.08
N GLY A 696 30.75 -33.47 10.23
CA GLY A 696 29.65 -33.62 11.17
C GLY A 696 30.03 -34.41 12.43
N ALA A 697 30.82 -33.80 13.32
CA ALA A 697 31.17 -34.34 14.64
C ALA A 697 30.49 -33.59 15.80
N GLU A 698 30.30 -34.30 16.92
CA GLU A 698 29.81 -33.73 18.18
C GLU A 698 30.80 -32.65 18.67
N GLY A 699 30.38 -31.38 18.61
CA GLY A 699 31.22 -30.20 18.91
C GLY A 699 31.51 -29.27 17.72
N GLU A 700 30.93 -29.48 16.54
CA GLU A 700 30.98 -28.52 15.41
C GLU A 700 29.86 -27.46 15.50
N ASN A 701 30.14 -26.22 15.05
CA ASN A 701 29.31 -25.04 15.33
C ASN A 701 28.32 -24.68 14.20
N PHE A 702 27.21 -24.04 14.56
CA PHE A 702 26.24 -23.43 13.63
C PHE A 702 26.63 -21.96 13.28
N LEU A 703 26.38 -21.51 12.05
CA LEU A 703 26.89 -20.23 11.50
C LEU A 703 25.79 -19.20 11.25
N ILE A 704 26.05 -17.94 11.65
CA ILE A 704 25.13 -16.79 11.71
C ILE A 704 25.00 -15.92 10.37
N THR A 705 24.74 -14.58 10.40
CA THR A 705 25.14 -13.39 9.50
C THR A 705 24.50 -11.94 9.76
N TYR A 706 25.18 -10.94 10.38
CA TYR A 706 24.81 -9.51 10.67
C TYR A 706 26.06 -8.59 10.77
N TYR A 707 25.91 -7.27 10.96
CA TYR A 707 26.95 -6.23 10.87
C TYR A 707 27.29 -5.53 12.20
N LEU A 708 28.58 -5.55 12.56
CA LEU A 708 29.17 -4.71 13.61
C LEU A 708 29.89 -3.50 13.01
N PRO A 709 29.57 -2.24 13.42
CA PRO A 709 30.17 -1.04 12.83
C PRO A 709 31.60 -0.75 13.32
N SER A 710 32.07 -1.45 14.36
CA SER A 710 33.42 -1.42 14.88
C SER A 710 33.83 -2.84 15.24
N ALA A 711 35.08 -3.22 14.97
CA ALA A 711 35.65 -4.52 15.34
C ALA A 711 36.77 -4.39 16.38
N ASP A 712 37.30 -3.17 16.52
CA ASP A 712 38.47 -2.78 17.31
C ASP A 712 38.11 -2.19 18.69
N GLN A 713 36.83 -2.20 19.06
CA GLN A 713 36.34 -1.93 20.42
C GLN A 713 35.56 -3.11 21.03
N ASN A 714 35.48 -4.25 20.33
CA ASN A 714 34.74 -5.43 20.81
C ASN A 714 35.69 -6.32 21.61
N THR A 715 35.32 -6.67 22.84
CA THR A 715 36.02 -7.67 23.65
C THR A 715 35.40 -9.06 23.51
N GLN A 716 34.09 -9.15 23.26
CA GLN A 716 33.41 -10.44 23.08
C GLN A 716 32.12 -10.32 22.25
N VAL A 717 31.74 -11.40 21.56
CA VAL A 717 30.42 -11.59 20.95
C VAL A 717 29.89 -12.94 21.44
N ILE A 718 28.63 -12.99 21.87
CA ILE A 718 27.96 -14.16 22.44
C ILE A 718 26.64 -14.37 21.69
N VAL A 719 26.30 -15.61 21.37
CA VAL A 719 25.04 -15.95 20.66
C VAL A 719 24.19 -16.84 21.55
N HIS A 720 23.05 -16.31 21.97
CA HIS A 720 22.08 -16.94 22.86
C HIS A 720 20.96 -17.58 22.04
N ILE A 721 21.12 -18.84 21.65
CA ILE A 721 20.09 -19.56 20.89
C ILE A 721 18.88 -19.85 21.80
N LYS A 722 17.66 -19.61 21.29
CA LYS A 722 16.42 -19.63 22.05
C LYS A 722 15.30 -20.41 21.37
N ALA A 723 14.32 -20.87 22.14
CA ALA A 723 13.00 -21.29 21.67
C ALA A 723 11.94 -20.72 22.62
N ASP A 724 10.86 -20.14 22.10
CA ASP A 724 9.83 -19.42 22.87
C ASP A 724 10.43 -18.41 23.88
N ASN A 725 11.43 -17.63 23.43
CA ASN A 725 12.28 -16.72 24.22
C ASN A 725 13.14 -17.35 25.35
N GLN A 726 13.03 -18.65 25.63
CA GLN A 726 13.90 -19.36 26.59
C GLN A 726 15.20 -19.82 25.92
N LEU A 727 16.35 -19.68 26.60
CA LEU A 727 17.64 -20.17 26.11
C LEU A 727 17.62 -21.70 25.98
N ILE A 728 18.12 -22.25 24.87
CA ILE A 728 18.23 -23.70 24.69
C ILE A 728 19.67 -24.18 24.91
N GLU A 729 19.84 -25.09 25.87
CA GLU A 729 21.16 -25.59 26.29
C GLU A 729 21.80 -26.55 25.29
N SER A 730 21.00 -27.17 24.41
CA SER A 730 21.48 -28.09 23.37
C SER A 730 20.51 -28.19 22.19
N ILE A 731 21.02 -28.62 21.04
CA ILE A 731 20.24 -28.89 19.82
C ILE A 731 20.56 -30.31 19.35
N ASN A 732 19.54 -31.16 19.22
CA ASN A 732 19.69 -32.53 18.73
C ASN A 732 19.29 -32.60 17.25
N LEU A 733 20.23 -32.98 16.38
CA LEU A 733 19.98 -33.19 14.96
C LEU A 733 19.55 -34.64 14.70
N TYR A 734 18.50 -34.82 13.92
CA TYR A 734 18.00 -36.14 13.49
C TYR A 734 18.09 -36.28 11.98
N ASP A 735 18.95 -37.17 11.51
CA ASP A 735 18.94 -37.64 10.13
C ASP A 735 17.61 -38.36 9.85
N ASN A 736 16.79 -37.72 9.01
CA ASN A 736 15.48 -38.18 8.58
C ASN A 736 15.39 -38.31 7.04
N GLY A 737 16.46 -38.01 6.31
CA GLY A 737 16.52 -37.95 4.84
C GLY A 737 15.74 -36.81 4.17
N MET A 738 15.06 -35.93 4.92
CA MET A 738 14.21 -34.86 4.35
C MET A 738 15.00 -33.65 3.84
N HIS A 739 16.29 -33.53 4.19
CA HIS A 739 17.12 -32.38 3.84
C HIS A 739 17.93 -32.57 2.54
N LYS A 740 17.72 -33.70 1.83
CA LYS A 740 18.46 -34.14 0.62
C LYS A 740 19.93 -34.47 0.88
N ASP A 741 20.25 -34.82 2.12
CA ASP A 741 21.53 -35.33 2.61
C ASP A 741 21.85 -36.71 2.01
N GLY A 742 20.85 -37.60 2.04
CA GLY A 742 21.03 -39.03 1.75
C GLY A 742 19.77 -39.85 2.05
N LEU A 743 19.98 -41.05 2.58
CA LEU A 743 18.93 -41.95 3.07
C LEU A 743 18.82 -41.84 4.59
N ARG A 744 17.58 -41.82 5.10
CA ARG A 744 17.29 -41.76 6.54
C ARG A 744 18.13 -42.76 7.38
N ASN A 745 18.87 -42.22 8.34
CA ASN A 745 19.82 -42.88 9.24
C ASN A 745 21.14 -43.38 8.59
N ASP A 746 21.52 -42.88 7.40
CA ASP A 746 22.86 -43.12 6.84
C ASP A 746 23.98 -42.31 7.53
N LYS A 747 23.60 -41.34 8.37
CA LYS A 747 24.43 -40.43 9.18
C LYS A 747 25.16 -39.34 8.39
N TYR A 748 24.72 -39.06 7.17
CA TYR A 748 25.14 -37.87 6.43
C TYR A 748 24.15 -36.74 6.70
N TYR A 749 24.66 -35.55 7.03
CA TYR A 749 23.85 -34.37 7.33
C TYR A 749 24.12 -33.29 6.28
N ALA A 750 23.06 -32.68 5.76
CA ALA A 750 23.17 -31.61 4.78
C ALA A 750 23.87 -30.38 5.39
N SER A 751 24.78 -29.76 4.65
CA SER A 751 25.50 -28.53 5.03
C SER A 751 24.61 -27.28 5.16
N THR A 752 23.29 -27.42 5.07
CA THR A 752 22.32 -26.33 5.18
C THR A 752 20.98 -26.88 5.68
N TRP A 753 20.72 -26.71 6.97
CA TRP A 753 19.52 -27.22 7.64
C TRP A 753 18.39 -26.18 7.66
N ASN A 754 17.46 -26.29 6.72
CA ASN A 754 16.24 -25.47 6.71
C ASN A 754 15.23 -26.02 7.72
N THR A 755 15.12 -25.37 8.88
CA THR A 755 14.23 -25.75 9.98
C THR A 755 12.75 -25.78 9.59
N LEU A 756 12.29 -24.88 8.72
CA LEU A 756 10.89 -24.79 8.27
C LEU A 756 10.40 -26.09 7.60
N LYS A 757 11.31 -26.87 6.97
CA LYS A 757 10.98 -28.18 6.37
C LYS A 757 10.76 -29.29 7.40
N VAL A 758 11.17 -29.09 8.65
CA VAL A 758 10.95 -30.04 9.76
C VAL A 758 9.60 -29.79 10.44
N LEU A 759 9.03 -28.57 10.31
CA LEU A 759 7.85 -28.11 11.06
C LEU A 759 6.50 -28.71 10.63
N GLN A 760 6.49 -29.76 9.81
CA GLN A 760 5.25 -30.44 9.39
C GLN A 760 4.70 -31.44 10.45
N ASN A 761 5.28 -31.49 11.65
CA ASN A 761 4.78 -32.27 12.79
C ASN A 761 4.47 -31.36 13.98
N SER A 762 3.31 -31.57 14.62
CA SER A 762 2.64 -30.61 15.53
C SER A 762 3.36 -30.20 16.83
N ASN A 763 4.57 -30.70 17.11
CA ASN A 763 5.27 -30.50 18.38
C ASN A 763 6.63 -29.76 18.23
N THR A 764 6.97 -29.27 17.03
CA THR A 764 8.24 -28.57 16.78
C THR A 764 8.14 -27.06 17.05
N LYS A 765 8.92 -26.56 18.00
CA LYS A 765 9.01 -25.12 18.33
C LYS A 765 9.92 -24.36 17.37
N LYS A 766 9.66 -23.06 17.18
CA LYS A 766 10.53 -22.17 16.38
C LYS A 766 11.75 -21.77 17.21
N VAL A 767 12.94 -22.02 16.66
CA VAL A 767 14.22 -21.57 17.23
C VAL A 767 14.52 -20.15 16.72
N THR A 768 14.99 -19.29 17.61
CA THR A 768 15.54 -17.95 17.33
C THR A 768 16.92 -17.83 18.00
N ALA A 769 17.61 -16.69 17.85
CA ALA A 769 18.84 -16.42 18.60
C ALA A 769 18.96 -14.93 18.92
N ASP A 770 19.46 -14.61 20.11
CA ASP A 770 19.84 -13.24 20.45
C ASP A 770 21.37 -13.10 20.33
N ILE A 771 21.86 -11.97 19.82
CA ILE A 771 23.30 -11.68 19.76
C ILE A 771 23.62 -10.64 20.81
N GLU A 772 24.48 -10.99 21.75
CA GLU A 772 25.07 -10.06 22.70
C GLU A 772 26.47 -9.66 22.20
N VAL A 773 26.73 -8.36 22.18
CA VAL A 773 28.03 -7.78 21.86
C VAL A 773 28.52 -7.01 23.07
N ILE A 774 29.73 -7.36 23.52
CA ILE A 774 30.44 -6.72 24.61
C ILE A 774 31.55 -5.87 24.00
N TYR A 775 31.38 -4.56 24.11
CA TYR A 775 32.42 -3.56 23.86
C TYR A 775 33.26 -3.37 25.14
N THR A 776 34.40 -2.69 25.05
CA THR A 776 35.27 -2.43 26.23
C THR A 776 34.52 -1.75 27.40
N ASP A 777 33.57 -0.86 27.08
CA ASP A 777 32.91 0.02 28.04
C ASP A 777 31.37 -0.17 28.10
N SER A 778 30.79 -1.05 27.26
CA SER A 778 29.33 -1.19 27.11
C SER A 778 28.91 -2.56 26.56
N GLN A 779 27.63 -2.90 26.72
CA GLN A 779 27.03 -4.16 26.31
C GLN A 779 25.77 -3.87 25.50
N THR A 780 25.50 -4.63 24.43
CA THR A 780 24.30 -4.47 23.60
C THR A 780 23.78 -5.84 23.17
N THR A 781 22.50 -6.11 23.40
CA THR A 781 21.85 -7.37 23.00
C THR A 781 20.80 -7.12 21.93
N LEU A 782 20.87 -7.87 20.84
CA LEU A 782 20.01 -7.81 19.67
C LEU A 782 19.13 -9.06 19.64
N PRO A 783 17.82 -8.97 19.87
CA PRO A 783 16.97 -10.14 20.05
C PRO A 783 16.44 -10.74 18.74
N ASN A 784 16.16 -12.05 18.75
CA ASN A 784 15.50 -12.81 17.67
C ASN A 784 16.15 -12.68 16.28
N VAL A 785 17.46 -12.47 16.27
CA VAL A 785 18.27 -12.28 15.08
C VAL A 785 18.52 -13.62 14.38
N GLY A 786 18.14 -13.70 13.11
CA GLY A 786 18.35 -14.90 12.31
C GLY A 786 19.81 -15.16 11.91
N SER A 787 20.75 -14.27 12.24
CA SER A 787 22.09 -14.14 11.61
C SER A 787 22.89 -12.89 12.15
N LEU A 788 24.18 -12.73 12.64
CA LEU A 788 25.46 -13.42 13.06
C LEU A 788 26.76 -13.36 12.14
N MET A 789 27.32 -12.22 11.68
CA MET A 789 28.50 -12.19 10.75
C MET A 789 29.69 -11.42 11.32
N ILE A 790 30.83 -11.54 10.63
CA ILE A 790 32.05 -10.79 10.90
C ILE A 790 32.71 -10.41 9.57
N LEU A 791 32.53 -9.16 9.14
CA LEU A 791 33.40 -8.53 8.14
C LEU A 791 34.64 -7.99 8.86
N ASN A 792 35.84 -8.27 8.36
CA ASN A 792 37.04 -7.62 8.87
C ASN A 792 36.96 -6.11 8.63
N LYS A 793 37.43 -5.30 9.60
CA LYS A 793 37.36 -3.84 9.52
C LYS A 793 38.24 -3.30 8.39
N ASN A 794 37.60 -3.12 7.25
CA ASN A 794 38.02 -2.18 6.23
C ASN A 794 37.34 -0.85 6.54
N ILE A 795 38.14 0.16 6.91
CA ILE A 795 37.68 1.38 7.61
C ILE A 795 36.80 2.27 6.70
N ASP A 796 37.11 2.24 5.39
CA ASP A 796 36.66 3.26 4.45
C ASP A 796 35.64 2.76 3.43
N CYS A 797 34.93 1.66 3.71
CA CYS A 797 33.82 1.18 2.87
C CYS A 797 32.66 0.65 3.73
N ASN A 798 31.44 0.72 3.18
CA ASN A 798 30.21 0.28 3.83
C ASN A 798 29.35 -0.55 2.85
N PRO A 799 28.73 -1.66 3.27
CA PRO A 799 27.75 -2.37 2.44
C PRO A 799 26.48 -1.54 2.21
N MET A 800 25.78 -1.81 1.11
CA MET A 800 24.54 -1.14 0.72
C MET A 800 23.41 -2.17 0.64
N GLY A 801 22.71 -2.37 1.75
CA GLY A 801 21.68 -3.39 1.89
C GLY A 801 22.21 -4.76 2.33
N VAL A 802 21.40 -5.80 2.14
CA VAL A 802 21.71 -7.17 2.58
C VAL A 802 22.68 -7.83 1.60
N LEU A 803 23.84 -8.27 2.08
CA LEU A 803 24.79 -9.06 1.29
C LEU A 803 24.24 -10.46 1.00
N SER A 804 24.35 -10.88 -0.26
CA SER A 804 24.10 -12.25 -0.70
C SER A 804 25.30 -13.16 -0.39
N PHE A 805 25.02 -14.41 -0.03
CA PHE A 805 26.04 -15.44 0.23
C PHE A 805 26.60 -16.09 -1.04
N ASN A 806 25.78 -16.18 -2.09
CA ASN A 806 26.17 -16.82 -3.36
C ASN A 806 27.08 -15.94 -4.24
N ASN A 807 27.33 -14.70 -3.78
CA ASN A 807 27.85 -13.55 -4.49
C ASN A 807 28.96 -13.81 -5.53
N ASP A 808 28.55 -13.98 -6.78
CA ASP A 808 29.46 -13.99 -7.94
C ASP A 808 29.69 -12.58 -8.56
N LEU A 809 29.32 -11.48 -7.89
CA LEU A 809 29.60 -10.09 -8.37
C LEU A 809 29.60 -9.03 -7.25
N ASP A 810 30.77 -8.46 -6.91
CA ASP A 810 30.84 -7.22 -6.13
C ASP A 810 30.61 -5.99 -7.05
N ILE A 811 29.77 -5.04 -6.63
CA ILE A 811 29.65 -3.70 -7.24
C ILE A 811 30.01 -2.64 -6.19
N ARG A 812 31.02 -1.82 -6.50
CA ARG A 812 31.67 -0.92 -5.53
C ARG A 812 31.61 0.53 -6.00
N PHE A 813 30.90 1.37 -5.28
CA PHE A 813 30.83 2.80 -5.52
C PHE A 813 31.99 3.56 -4.86
N ALA A 814 32.46 4.60 -5.53
CA ALA A 814 33.35 5.62 -4.99
C ALA A 814 32.88 7.02 -5.42
N ALA A 815 33.26 8.04 -4.65
CA ALA A 815 32.86 9.42 -4.88
C ALA A 815 34.02 10.21 -5.50
N ASN A 816 33.97 10.51 -6.80
CA ASN A 816 35.00 11.30 -7.48
C ASN A 816 34.50 12.73 -7.75
N HIS A 817 35.30 13.73 -7.39
CA HIS A 817 34.98 15.17 -7.41
C HIS A 817 33.76 15.61 -6.56
N TYR A 818 33.20 14.73 -5.72
CA TYR A 818 32.17 15.08 -4.74
C TYR A 818 32.77 15.85 -3.56
N ASN A 819 32.08 16.92 -3.15
CA ASN A 819 32.40 17.71 -1.95
C ASN A 819 31.55 17.36 -0.71
N ASP A 820 30.41 16.67 -0.89
CA ASP A 820 29.54 16.20 0.18
C ASP A 820 29.32 14.67 0.09
N PHE A 821 29.62 13.99 1.20
CA PHE A 821 29.43 12.56 1.34
C PHE A 821 27.94 12.15 1.36
N ASN A 822 27.05 13.00 1.87
CA ASN A 822 25.62 12.68 1.95
C ASN A 822 24.97 12.69 0.56
N LYS A 823 25.24 13.74 -0.24
CA LYS A 823 24.90 13.81 -1.68
C LYS A 823 25.40 12.58 -2.43
N TYR A 824 26.66 12.19 -2.21
CA TYR A 824 27.22 10.96 -2.80
C TYR A 824 26.47 9.71 -2.35
N SER A 825 26.21 9.54 -1.04
CA SER A 825 25.56 8.34 -0.50
C SER A 825 24.18 8.11 -1.14
N GLN A 826 23.36 9.16 -1.21
CA GLN A 826 22.04 9.12 -1.85
C GLN A 826 22.15 8.80 -3.36
N ASN A 827 23.17 9.36 -4.03
CA ASN A 827 23.42 9.11 -5.44
C ASN A 827 23.92 7.68 -5.71
N ALA A 828 24.74 7.10 -4.83
CA ALA A 828 25.16 5.70 -4.88
C ALA A 828 23.97 4.77 -4.70
N GLU A 829 23.13 5.00 -3.69
CA GLU A 829 21.91 4.22 -3.42
C GLU A 829 20.94 4.26 -4.61
N ARG A 830 20.64 5.45 -5.14
CA ARG A 830 19.81 5.61 -6.35
C ARG A 830 20.39 4.90 -7.58
N THR A 831 21.72 4.94 -7.75
CA THR A 831 22.38 4.27 -8.87
C THR A 831 22.35 2.74 -8.72
N ALA A 832 22.55 2.22 -7.51
CA ALA A 832 22.42 0.80 -7.20
C ALA A 832 21.01 0.27 -7.49
N SER A 833 19.96 1.01 -7.08
CA SER A 833 18.57 0.68 -7.40
C SER A 833 18.31 0.67 -8.90
N LYS A 834 18.77 1.69 -9.65
CA LYS A 834 18.66 1.72 -11.12
C LYS A 834 19.32 0.51 -11.78
N ILE A 835 20.51 0.10 -11.32
CA ILE A 835 21.22 -1.09 -11.83
C ILE A 835 20.38 -2.35 -11.56
N LEU A 836 19.93 -2.57 -10.31
CA LEU A 836 19.16 -3.75 -9.92
C LEU A 836 17.83 -3.92 -10.65
N LEU A 837 17.21 -2.83 -11.09
CA LEU A 837 15.97 -2.83 -11.88
C LEU A 837 16.16 -3.26 -13.35
N THR A 838 17.40 -3.37 -13.83
CA THR A 838 17.67 -3.87 -15.19
C THR A 838 17.75 -5.39 -15.23
N THR A 839 17.08 -5.99 -16.22
CA THR A 839 16.85 -7.44 -16.32
C THR A 839 18.10 -8.31 -16.10
N PRO A 840 19.30 -8.01 -16.66
CA PRO A 840 20.49 -8.84 -16.46
C PRO A 840 20.96 -8.85 -14.99
N PHE A 841 20.94 -7.70 -14.32
CA PHE A 841 21.32 -7.58 -12.92
C PHE A 841 20.23 -8.16 -12.00
N THR A 842 18.94 -7.98 -12.30
CA THR A 842 17.86 -8.63 -11.54
C THR A 842 17.95 -10.15 -11.61
N GLN A 843 18.17 -10.71 -12.81
CA GLN A 843 18.33 -12.15 -13.00
C GLN A 843 19.60 -12.68 -12.35
N TYR A 844 20.74 -11.99 -12.48
CA TYR A 844 21.99 -12.41 -11.86
C TYR A 844 21.92 -12.32 -10.32
N TYR A 845 21.31 -11.28 -9.76
CA TYR A 845 21.07 -11.18 -8.32
C TYR A 845 20.25 -12.38 -7.79
N ARG A 846 19.15 -12.74 -8.46
CA ARG A 846 18.32 -13.91 -8.10
C ARG A 846 19.07 -15.24 -8.21
N ASN A 847 19.88 -15.41 -9.26
CA ASN A 847 20.53 -16.69 -9.57
C ASN A 847 21.88 -16.89 -8.84
N LYS A 848 22.63 -15.80 -8.63
CA LYS A 848 24.06 -15.78 -8.30
C LYS A 848 24.46 -14.75 -7.24
N GLY A 849 23.55 -13.88 -6.82
CA GLY A 849 23.85 -12.80 -5.87
C GLY A 849 24.68 -11.66 -6.48
N ILE A 850 24.46 -10.45 -5.95
CA ILE A 850 25.28 -9.27 -6.20
C ILE A 850 25.40 -8.54 -4.87
N ASN A 851 26.60 -8.11 -4.52
CA ASN A 851 26.86 -7.34 -3.30
C ASN A 851 27.25 -5.90 -3.65
N PHE A 852 26.58 -4.95 -3.01
CA PHE A 852 26.82 -3.52 -3.22
C PHE A 852 27.57 -2.91 -2.04
N TYR A 853 28.56 -2.06 -2.34
CA TYR A 853 29.37 -1.36 -1.35
C TYR A 853 29.60 0.09 -1.78
N LYS A 854 29.68 1.03 -0.85
CA LYS A 854 30.10 2.43 -1.08
C LYS A 854 31.35 2.73 -0.26
N SER A 855 32.35 3.35 -0.87
CA SER A 855 33.49 3.90 -0.12
C SER A 855 33.10 5.17 0.62
N ASN A 856 33.61 5.34 1.84
CA ASN A 856 33.51 6.54 2.67
C ASN A 856 34.48 7.65 2.24
N LYS A 857 35.43 7.34 1.37
CA LYS A 857 36.44 8.28 0.88
C LYS A 857 35.93 9.07 -0.33
N LEU A 858 36.07 10.40 -0.22
CA LEU A 858 35.98 11.31 -1.36
C LEU A 858 37.32 11.30 -2.11
N PHE A 859 37.26 11.28 -3.43
CA PHE A 859 38.39 11.33 -4.36
C PHE A 859 38.31 12.60 -5.20
N ASP A 860 39.46 13.08 -5.65
CA ASP A 860 39.61 14.22 -6.56
C ASP A 860 40.74 13.85 -7.54
N THR A 861 40.44 12.97 -8.50
CA THR A 861 41.46 12.41 -9.41
C THR A 861 40.88 12.05 -10.77
N THR A 862 41.64 12.36 -11.83
CA THR A 862 41.33 11.96 -13.21
C THR A 862 41.85 10.56 -13.56
N ASP A 863 42.59 9.91 -12.64
CA ASP A 863 43.09 8.54 -12.82
C ASP A 863 42.27 7.57 -11.97
N THR A 864 41.20 7.06 -12.57
CA THR A 864 40.28 6.08 -11.97
C THR A 864 40.97 4.77 -11.55
N THR A 865 42.18 4.50 -12.04
CA THR A 865 43.03 3.38 -11.57
C THR A 865 43.38 3.52 -10.09
N GLN A 866 43.55 4.75 -9.58
CA GLN A 866 43.82 5.03 -8.16
C GLN A 866 42.61 4.70 -7.28
N ILE A 867 41.41 4.98 -7.79
CA ILE A 867 40.15 4.63 -7.13
C ILE A 867 40.06 3.11 -7.03
N ASN A 868 40.18 2.39 -8.15
CA ASN A 868 40.07 0.93 -8.12
C ASN A 868 41.14 0.26 -7.25
N ASN A 869 42.41 0.67 -7.36
CA ASN A 869 43.49 0.18 -6.49
C ASN A 869 43.20 0.40 -5.01
N TYR A 870 42.53 1.50 -4.65
CA TYR A 870 42.10 1.73 -3.27
C TYR A 870 40.94 0.80 -2.88
N LEU A 871 39.90 0.64 -3.70
CA LEU A 871 38.75 -0.25 -3.40
C LEU A 871 39.10 -1.74 -3.40
N ASP A 872 40.13 -2.16 -4.14
CA ASP A 872 40.66 -3.54 -4.09
C ASP A 872 41.36 -3.83 -2.76
N ASN A 873 42.04 -2.84 -2.18
CA ASN A 873 42.63 -2.97 -0.84
C ASN A 873 41.58 -2.75 0.28
N GLN A 874 40.69 -1.76 0.12
CA GLN A 874 39.83 -1.23 1.19
C GLN A 874 38.37 -1.67 1.13
N CYS A 875 37.88 -2.31 0.06
CA CYS A 875 36.49 -2.82 -0.01
C CYS A 875 36.40 -4.32 -0.37
N SER A 876 37.48 -5.12 -0.23
CA SER A 876 37.44 -6.55 -0.59
C SER A 876 36.79 -7.43 0.49
N TYR A 877 35.49 -7.23 0.72
CA TYR A 877 34.69 -8.00 1.69
C TYR A 877 34.33 -9.41 1.24
N SER A 878 34.46 -9.71 -0.05
CA SER A 878 34.11 -11.01 -0.62
C SER A 878 35.21 -11.57 -1.53
N ASN A 879 35.17 -12.89 -1.69
CA ASN A 879 35.98 -13.65 -2.65
C ASN A 879 35.31 -13.72 -4.04
N SER A 880 34.42 -12.78 -4.37
CA SER A 880 33.70 -12.79 -5.64
C SER A 880 34.67 -12.80 -6.84
N PRO A 881 34.46 -13.68 -7.84
CA PRO A 881 35.28 -13.75 -9.03
C PRO A 881 35.09 -12.56 -9.98
N LYS A 882 34.07 -11.72 -9.78
CA LYS A 882 33.79 -10.54 -10.60
C LYS A 882 33.63 -9.31 -9.71
N LYS A 883 34.29 -8.21 -10.07
CA LYS A 883 34.20 -6.93 -9.35
C LYS A 883 34.01 -5.81 -10.35
N LEU A 884 32.96 -5.01 -10.17
CA LEU A 884 32.71 -3.77 -10.91
C LEU A 884 32.96 -2.59 -9.97
N THR A 885 33.72 -1.60 -10.43
CA THR A 885 33.95 -0.35 -9.72
C THR A 885 33.20 0.77 -10.44
N ILE A 886 32.31 1.48 -9.73
CA ILE A 886 31.57 2.62 -10.24
C ILE A 886 32.05 3.89 -9.53
N SER A 887 32.88 4.66 -10.24
CA SER A 887 33.32 5.99 -9.84
C SER A 887 32.19 6.99 -10.16
N LEU A 888 31.38 7.34 -9.17
CA LEU A 888 30.37 8.38 -9.36
C LEU A 888 31.05 9.74 -9.41
N ASN A 889 30.80 10.47 -10.48
CA ASN A 889 31.28 11.83 -10.71
C ASN A 889 30.09 12.66 -11.22
N ASP A 890 29.65 13.65 -10.46
CA ASP A 890 28.51 14.50 -10.83
C ASP A 890 28.82 15.52 -11.93
N ASN A 891 30.10 15.67 -12.28
CA ASN A 891 30.59 16.49 -13.41
C ASN A 891 30.88 15.63 -14.66
N ALA A 892 30.68 14.31 -14.61
CA ALA A 892 30.84 13.46 -15.79
C ALA A 892 29.71 13.72 -16.80
N VAL A 893 30.10 14.08 -18.03
CA VAL A 893 29.19 14.35 -19.16
C VAL A 893 28.85 13.05 -19.92
N GLU A 894 29.78 12.09 -19.91
CA GLU A 894 29.66 10.81 -20.60
C GLU A 894 30.03 9.67 -19.65
N CYS A 895 29.46 8.48 -19.88
CA CYS A 895 29.91 7.25 -19.25
C CYS A 895 31.28 6.86 -19.84
N ASN A 896 32.29 6.71 -18.99
CA ASN A 896 33.65 6.37 -19.40
C ASN A 896 34.10 5.09 -18.69
N GLN A 897 34.28 3.99 -19.44
CA GLN A 897 34.75 2.72 -18.88
C GLN A 897 36.19 2.40 -19.29
N LYS A 898 36.97 1.98 -18.30
CA LYS A 898 38.32 1.42 -18.46
C LYS A 898 38.41 0.15 -17.62
N ASP A 899 38.62 -0.98 -18.27
CA ASP A 899 38.62 -2.31 -17.63
C ASP A 899 37.32 -2.52 -16.82
N SER A 900 37.40 -2.90 -15.54
CA SER A 900 36.24 -3.03 -14.64
C SER A 900 35.83 -1.72 -13.93
N VAL A 901 36.34 -0.58 -14.38
CA VAL A 901 36.15 0.73 -13.75
C VAL A 901 35.31 1.63 -14.64
N VAL A 902 34.11 1.96 -14.18
CA VAL A 902 33.15 2.83 -14.88
C VAL A 902 33.11 4.17 -14.14
N GLU A 903 33.47 5.27 -14.81
CA GLU A 903 33.15 6.62 -14.35
C GLU A 903 31.79 7.04 -14.91
N LEU A 904 30.92 7.53 -14.02
CA LEU A 904 29.47 7.57 -14.25
C LEU A 904 28.81 8.77 -13.56
N ASN A 905 27.92 9.44 -14.29
CA ASN A 905 27.00 10.41 -13.68
C ASN A 905 25.85 9.66 -12.96
N PRO A 906 25.47 9.98 -11.71
CA PRO A 906 24.40 9.27 -10.99
C PRO A 906 23.00 9.41 -11.63
N LEU A 907 22.81 10.40 -12.51
CA LEU A 907 21.50 10.69 -13.10
C LEU A 907 21.09 9.69 -14.21
N ILE A 908 21.95 8.73 -14.59
CA ILE A 908 21.82 7.88 -15.80
C ILE A 908 20.48 7.16 -16.03
N THR A 909 20.21 6.87 -17.31
CA THR A 909 19.20 5.89 -17.77
C THR A 909 19.86 4.78 -18.57
N PHE A 910 19.25 3.59 -18.57
CA PHE A 910 19.69 2.45 -19.38
C PHE A 910 18.91 2.38 -20.70
N LYS A 911 19.55 1.85 -21.74
CA LYS A 911 18.92 1.56 -23.03
C LYS A 911 17.99 0.36 -22.90
N SER A 912 16.85 0.40 -23.58
CA SER A 912 15.85 -0.69 -23.61
C SER A 912 16.45 -2.05 -24.03
N GLU A 913 17.48 -2.03 -24.86
CA GLU A 913 18.24 -3.19 -25.36
C GLU A 913 18.90 -4.03 -24.24
N ILE A 914 19.19 -3.43 -23.07
CA ILE A 914 19.82 -4.14 -21.93
C ILE A 914 18.99 -5.34 -21.46
N SER A 915 17.67 -5.30 -21.67
CA SER A 915 16.69 -6.29 -21.20
C SER A 915 17.00 -7.75 -21.57
N ASN A 916 17.73 -7.98 -22.67
CA ASN A 916 18.09 -9.31 -23.18
C ASN A 916 19.59 -9.62 -23.15
N THR A 917 20.42 -8.77 -22.53
CA THR A 917 21.88 -8.89 -22.60
C THR A 917 22.44 -9.81 -21.51
N ASN A 918 23.45 -10.63 -21.84
CA ASN A 918 24.21 -11.38 -20.82
C ASN A 918 25.00 -10.40 -19.93
N ILE A 919 24.88 -10.55 -18.60
CA ILE A 919 25.61 -9.76 -17.60
C ILE A 919 27.12 -9.64 -17.89
N ASP A 920 27.77 -10.67 -18.44
CA ASP A 920 29.21 -10.62 -18.73
C ASP A 920 29.56 -9.65 -19.85
N LEU A 921 28.65 -9.42 -20.80
CA LEU A 921 28.80 -8.37 -21.81
C LEU A 921 28.59 -6.99 -21.18
N VAL A 922 27.57 -6.86 -20.32
CA VAL A 922 27.26 -5.60 -19.61
C VAL A 922 28.34 -5.20 -18.60
N LEU A 923 29.07 -6.16 -18.04
CA LEU A 923 30.25 -5.88 -17.20
C LEU A 923 31.46 -5.47 -18.05
N SER A 924 31.61 -6.02 -19.26
CA SER A 924 32.72 -5.70 -20.17
C SER A 924 32.58 -4.35 -20.90
N ASP A 925 31.34 -3.89 -21.12
CA ASP A 925 31.02 -2.65 -21.82
C ASP A 925 29.69 -2.05 -21.27
N PHE A 926 29.71 -1.69 -19.99
CA PHE A 926 28.60 -1.10 -19.25
C PHE A 926 28.13 0.21 -19.91
N CYS A 927 29.06 1.03 -20.39
CA CYS A 927 28.75 2.31 -21.02
C CYS A 927 28.01 2.16 -22.36
N SER A 928 28.20 1.07 -23.12
CA SER A 928 27.37 0.82 -24.31
C SER A 928 25.88 0.66 -23.98
N TYR A 929 25.52 0.18 -22.79
CA TYR A 929 24.11 -0.03 -22.37
C TYR A 929 23.51 1.16 -21.60
N VAL A 930 24.31 2.17 -21.27
CA VAL A 930 23.88 3.42 -20.65
C VAL A 930 23.64 4.49 -21.72
N ASN A 931 22.65 5.34 -21.52
CA ASN A 931 22.54 6.59 -22.29
C ASN A 931 23.40 7.65 -21.61
N ASN A 932 24.35 8.23 -22.36
CA ASN A 932 25.01 9.46 -21.96
C ASN A 932 23.94 10.53 -21.77
N ILE A 933 23.99 11.21 -20.63
CA ILE A 933 23.06 12.28 -20.31
C ILE A 933 23.64 13.55 -20.90
N ILE A 934 23.11 13.97 -22.04
CA ILE A 934 23.06 15.42 -22.31
C ILE A 934 22.25 15.98 -21.14
N PHE A 935 22.91 16.81 -20.32
CA PHE A 935 22.41 17.30 -19.04
C PHE A 935 20.97 17.79 -19.14
N LEU A 936 20.21 17.57 -18.06
CA LEU A 936 19.35 18.61 -17.47
C LEU A 936 18.74 18.11 -16.15
N ASN A 937 18.88 18.93 -15.11
CA ASN A 937 17.90 18.96 -14.03
C ASN A 937 16.64 19.64 -14.58
N PRO A 938 15.41 19.18 -14.28
CA PRO A 938 14.21 19.91 -14.69
C PRO A 938 14.23 21.35 -14.13
N PRO A 939 13.70 22.35 -14.86
CA PRO A 939 13.69 23.74 -14.42
C PRO A 939 13.15 23.87 -13.01
N LYS A 940 13.84 24.62 -12.15
CA LYS A 940 13.41 24.88 -10.78
C LYS A 940 12.80 26.29 -10.66
N PRO A 941 11.49 26.48 -10.88
CA PRO A 941 10.82 27.73 -10.56
C PRO A 941 10.70 27.91 -9.04
N GLU A 942 10.90 29.14 -8.58
CA GLU A 942 10.87 29.54 -7.17
C GLU A 942 10.10 30.86 -7.07
N ILE A 943 8.94 30.85 -6.40
CA ILE A 943 8.16 32.07 -6.18
C ILE A 943 8.83 32.86 -5.03
N ILE A 944 9.08 34.15 -5.29
CA ILE A 944 9.76 35.07 -4.37
C ILE A 944 8.71 35.83 -3.54
N THR A 945 7.56 36.15 -4.13
CA THR A 945 6.39 36.68 -3.41
C THR A 945 5.93 35.70 -2.32
N GLN A 946 5.65 36.22 -1.12
CA GLN A 946 5.13 35.45 0.01
C GLN A 946 3.60 35.48 0.02
N ASN A 947 2.97 34.57 0.79
CA ASN A 947 1.52 34.63 1.04
C ASN A 947 1.14 36.01 1.59
N THR A 948 0.06 36.60 1.10
CA THR A 948 -0.34 37.96 1.46
C THR A 948 -1.86 38.16 1.41
N THR A 949 -2.35 39.08 2.23
CA THR A 949 -3.74 39.55 2.21
C THR A 949 -3.74 41.01 1.77
N THR A 950 -4.55 41.37 0.79
CA THR A 950 -4.62 42.72 0.23
C THR A 950 -6.05 43.11 -0.16
N ILE A 951 -6.28 44.41 -0.25
CA ILE A 951 -7.47 45.02 -0.85
C ILE A 951 -7.47 44.84 -2.38
N PRO A 952 -8.61 45.03 -3.09
CA PRO A 952 -8.75 44.65 -4.49
C PRO A 952 -7.92 45.53 -5.42
N GLY A 953 -7.14 44.91 -6.29
CA GLY A 953 -6.26 45.62 -7.21
C GLY A 953 -5.20 44.74 -7.87
N ASN A 954 -4.17 45.39 -8.40
CA ASN A 954 -3.03 44.75 -9.03
C ASN A 954 -2.08 44.15 -7.98
N VAL A 955 -1.80 42.85 -8.09
CA VAL A 955 -0.86 42.12 -7.22
C VAL A 955 0.34 41.66 -8.04
N ASP A 956 1.54 42.07 -7.64
CA ASP A 956 2.78 41.68 -8.30
C ASP A 956 3.31 40.34 -7.74
N VAL A 957 3.30 39.30 -8.57
CA VAL A 957 3.91 38.00 -8.28
C VAL A 957 5.31 37.97 -8.88
N GLU A 958 6.33 38.09 -8.02
CA GLU A 958 7.74 37.95 -8.35
C GLU A 958 8.19 36.50 -8.18
N PHE A 959 8.99 36.01 -9.13
CA PHE A 959 9.55 34.66 -9.15
C PHE A 959 10.85 34.63 -9.96
N LYS A 960 11.58 33.52 -9.87
CA LYS A 960 12.70 33.20 -10.77
C LYS A 960 12.60 31.73 -11.19
N ILE A 961 13.35 31.35 -12.21
CA ILE A 961 13.52 29.95 -12.62
C ILE A 961 15.01 29.66 -12.69
N ILE A 962 15.44 28.57 -12.05
CA ILE A 962 16.82 28.11 -12.09
C ILE A 962 16.88 26.87 -12.98
N ASP A 963 17.46 27.07 -14.15
CA ASP A 963 17.72 26.07 -15.18
C ASP A 963 19.16 26.25 -15.72
N GLU A 964 19.65 25.24 -16.43
CA GLU A 964 20.92 25.22 -17.16
C GLU A 964 20.73 25.64 -18.64
N GLU A 965 19.52 25.54 -19.20
CA GLU A 965 19.18 25.72 -20.62
C GLU A 965 18.08 26.76 -20.91
N TYR A 966 18.46 28.03 -21.08
CA TYR A 966 17.54 29.10 -21.49
C TYR A 966 17.38 29.24 -23.03
N PRO A 967 16.23 29.72 -23.56
CA PRO A 967 15.02 30.05 -22.82
C PRO A 967 14.28 28.83 -22.26
N VAL A 968 13.66 29.06 -21.10
CA VAL A 968 12.71 28.15 -20.45
C VAL A 968 11.31 28.74 -20.61
N ASN A 969 10.36 27.94 -21.08
CA ASN A 969 8.95 28.30 -21.11
C ASN A 969 8.37 28.21 -19.70
N TYR A 970 7.44 29.09 -19.33
CA TYR A 970 6.72 28.94 -18.07
C TYR A 970 5.25 29.28 -18.21
N GLU A 971 4.46 28.64 -17.36
CA GLU A 971 3.02 28.79 -17.21
C GLU A 971 2.73 29.20 -15.77
N LEU A 972 2.04 30.33 -15.61
CA LEU A 972 1.48 30.75 -14.33
C LEU A 972 0.10 30.12 -14.17
N LEU A 973 -0.07 29.31 -13.13
CA LEU A 973 -1.28 28.57 -12.80
C LEU A 973 -1.99 29.24 -11.61
N TRP A 974 -3.28 29.55 -11.75
CA TRP A 974 -4.12 30.09 -10.66
C TRP A 974 -5.21 29.07 -10.34
N ASN A 975 -5.30 28.61 -9.10
CA ASN A 975 -6.17 27.50 -8.69
C ASN A 975 -6.04 26.28 -9.66
N HIS A 976 -4.78 25.99 -10.04
CA HIS A 976 -4.37 24.98 -11.03
C HIS A 976 -4.84 25.18 -12.49
N MET A 977 -5.45 26.30 -12.84
CA MET A 977 -5.79 26.66 -14.23
C MET A 977 -4.72 27.55 -14.87
N HIS A 978 -4.37 27.29 -16.13
CA HIS A 978 -3.40 28.09 -16.88
C HIS A 978 -3.94 29.50 -17.17
N GLN A 979 -3.12 30.54 -16.95
CA GLN A 979 -3.54 31.95 -17.17
C GLN A 979 -2.53 32.78 -17.96
N VAL A 980 -1.23 32.60 -17.74
CA VAL A 980 -0.17 33.28 -18.50
C VAL A 980 0.88 32.27 -18.94
N GLN A 981 1.35 32.39 -20.20
CA GLN A 981 2.47 31.62 -20.73
C GLN A 981 3.47 32.58 -21.39
N ASP A 982 4.75 32.45 -21.05
CA ASP A 982 5.84 33.31 -21.53
C ASP A 982 7.20 32.57 -21.41
N GLN A 983 8.33 33.22 -21.72
CA GLN A 983 9.69 32.65 -21.63
C GLN A 983 10.61 33.47 -20.74
N VAL A 984 11.49 32.79 -19.99
CA VAL A 984 12.64 33.42 -19.33
C VAL A 984 13.93 33.07 -20.06
N HIS A 985 14.81 34.06 -20.26
CA HIS A 985 16.10 33.90 -20.94
C HIS A 985 17.30 33.78 -19.98
N ASP A 986 17.07 33.91 -18.69
CA ASP A 986 18.06 33.85 -17.61
C ASP A 986 17.38 33.55 -16.27
N ASN A 987 18.17 33.36 -15.21
CA ASN A 987 17.71 33.14 -13.85
C ASN A 987 17.35 34.43 -13.08
N SER A 988 17.27 35.59 -13.75
CA SER A 988 16.92 36.85 -13.08
C SER A 988 15.43 36.90 -12.75
N PRO A 989 15.03 37.49 -11.60
CA PRO A 989 13.63 37.56 -11.23
C PRO A 989 12.75 38.23 -12.29
N LYS A 990 11.54 37.72 -12.45
CA LYS A 990 10.46 38.27 -13.28
C LYS A 990 9.27 38.58 -12.39
N THR A 991 8.45 39.52 -12.83
CA THR A 991 7.25 39.95 -12.11
C THR A 991 6.05 39.91 -13.05
N HIS A 992 4.96 39.27 -12.63
CA HIS A 992 3.67 39.37 -13.29
C HIS A 992 2.68 40.14 -12.41
N THR A 993 2.17 41.24 -12.93
CA THR A 993 1.10 42.05 -12.30
C THR A 993 -0.25 41.42 -12.61
N LEU A 994 -0.95 40.93 -11.58
CA LEU A 994 -2.21 40.19 -11.69
C LEU A 994 -3.37 41.05 -11.19
N ASN A 995 -4.43 41.19 -11.98
CA ASN A 995 -5.66 41.88 -11.55
C ASN A 995 -6.66 40.84 -11.05
N LEU A 996 -6.75 40.68 -9.72
CA LEU A 996 -7.48 39.59 -9.07
C LEU A 996 -8.79 40.09 -8.45
N PRO A 997 -9.94 39.42 -8.69
CA PRO A 997 -11.17 39.72 -7.96
C PRO A 997 -11.12 39.23 -6.51
N ASN A 998 -12.06 39.71 -5.69
CA ASN A 998 -12.21 39.34 -4.28
C ASN A 998 -12.33 37.81 -4.09
N GLY A 999 -11.57 37.24 -3.15
CA GLY A 999 -11.48 35.79 -2.93
C GLY A 999 -10.06 35.31 -2.56
N GLU A 1000 -9.89 34.01 -2.31
CA GLU A 1000 -8.59 33.37 -2.10
C GLU A 1000 -8.07 32.74 -3.41
N TRP A 1001 -6.79 32.93 -3.70
CA TRP A 1001 -6.15 32.53 -4.95
C TRP A 1001 -4.83 31.82 -4.70
N ILE A 1002 -4.71 30.57 -5.17
CA ILE A 1002 -3.51 29.75 -5.07
C ILE A 1002 -2.70 29.86 -6.36
N PHE A 1003 -1.45 30.31 -6.27
CA PHE A 1003 -0.54 30.43 -7.42
C PHE A 1003 0.52 29.35 -7.41
N GLN A 1004 0.80 28.81 -8.59
CA GLN A 1004 1.94 27.94 -8.86
C GLN A 1004 2.55 28.28 -10.21
N ILE A 1005 3.85 28.06 -10.37
CA ILE A 1005 4.56 28.19 -11.65
C ILE A 1005 4.97 26.81 -12.12
N LYS A 1006 4.59 26.47 -13.34
CA LYS A 1006 5.03 25.30 -14.10
C LYS A 1006 6.04 25.77 -15.13
N ALA A 1007 7.29 25.33 -15.02
CA ALA A 1007 8.35 25.63 -15.97
C ALA A 1007 8.60 24.43 -16.89
N THR A 1008 9.02 24.67 -18.13
CA THR A 1008 9.31 23.64 -19.13
C THR A 1008 10.46 24.10 -20.03
N ASP A 1009 11.57 23.35 -20.00
CA ASP A 1009 12.78 23.62 -20.79
C ASP A 1009 12.58 23.36 -22.30
N LYS A 1010 13.65 23.27 -23.09
CA LYS A 1010 13.58 22.96 -24.52
C LYS A 1010 13.43 21.46 -24.81
N GLN A 1011 13.73 20.63 -23.82
CA GLN A 1011 13.74 19.17 -23.86
C GLN A 1011 12.37 18.59 -23.50
N GLY A 1012 11.51 19.38 -22.86
CA GLY A 1012 10.20 18.99 -22.36
C GLY A 1012 10.21 18.54 -20.90
N MET A 1013 11.29 18.74 -20.15
CA MET A 1013 11.32 18.46 -18.71
C MET A 1013 10.53 19.54 -17.97
N ILE A 1014 9.68 19.10 -17.03
CA ILE A 1014 8.75 19.98 -16.32
C ILE A 1014 9.14 20.05 -14.85
N GLY A 1015 9.19 21.26 -14.30
CA GLY A 1015 9.31 21.50 -12.86
C GLY A 1015 8.26 22.47 -12.35
N TYR A 1016 7.92 22.33 -11.07
CA TYR A 1016 6.85 23.09 -10.42
C TYR A 1016 7.36 23.83 -9.18
N SER A 1017 6.83 25.02 -8.92
CA SER A 1017 7.17 25.80 -7.74
C SER A 1017 6.42 25.31 -6.50
N ASN A 1018 6.82 25.84 -5.35
CA ASN A 1018 5.92 25.96 -4.21
C ASN A 1018 4.63 26.69 -4.61
N THR A 1019 3.53 26.36 -3.94
CA THR A 1019 2.29 27.15 -4.00
C THR A 1019 2.39 28.35 -3.06
N ILE A 1020 1.76 29.46 -3.41
CA ILE A 1020 1.45 30.57 -2.50
C ILE A 1020 -0.05 30.85 -2.51
N SER A 1021 -0.60 31.34 -1.40
CA SER A 1021 -1.99 31.83 -1.34
C SER A 1021 -2.02 33.34 -1.20
N ILE A 1022 -2.90 33.99 -1.96
CA ILE A 1022 -3.17 35.44 -1.90
C ILE A 1022 -4.66 35.65 -1.68
N THR A 1023 -5.00 36.35 -0.61
CA THR A 1023 -6.38 36.68 -0.27
C THR A 1023 -6.68 38.12 -0.64
N ILE A 1024 -7.73 38.32 -1.45
CA ILE A 1024 -8.25 39.61 -1.86
C ILE A 1024 -9.52 39.92 -1.05
N GLU A 1025 -9.39 40.77 -0.03
CA GLU A 1025 -10.49 41.21 0.84
C GLU A 1025 -11.26 42.38 0.21
N ASP A 1026 -12.58 42.45 0.43
CA ASP A 1026 -13.38 43.56 -0.08
C ASP A 1026 -13.22 44.82 0.78
N ASN A 1027 -13.09 45.98 0.13
CA ASN A 1027 -12.91 47.28 0.82
C ASN A 1027 -14.20 47.81 1.46
N ASN A 1028 -15.34 47.11 1.31
CA ASN A 1028 -16.64 47.49 1.84
C ASN A 1028 -16.81 47.13 3.33
N GLY A 1029 -15.77 47.32 4.14
CA GLY A 1029 -15.79 47.26 5.61
C GLY A 1029 -16.53 48.46 6.24
N GLY A 1030 -17.69 48.84 5.68
CA GLY A 1030 -18.61 49.77 6.31
C GLY A 1030 -19.35 49.06 7.45
N GLU A 1031 -19.42 49.72 8.61
CA GLU A 1031 -20.04 49.17 9.82
C GLU A 1031 -21.51 48.78 9.56
N ILE A 1032 -21.83 47.50 9.80
CA ILE A 1032 -23.20 47.01 9.95
C ILE A 1032 -23.42 46.80 11.45
N GLU A 1033 -24.05 47.80 12.11
CA GLU A 1033 -24.68 47.67 13.43
C GLU A 1033 -25.99 46.87 13.37
#